data_AF-A0A8C3LWL3-F1
#
_entry.id   AF-A0A8C3LWL3-F1
#
_cell.length_a   1.000
_cell.length_b   1.000
_cell.length_c   1.000
_cell.angle_alpha   90.00
_cell.angle_beta   90.00
_cell.angle_gamma   90.00
#
_symmetry.space_group_name_H-M   'P 1'
#
loop_
_entity.id
_entity.type
_entity.pdbx_description
1 polymer ?
#
loop_
_entity_poly.entity_id
_entity_poly.type
_entity_poly.pdbx_seq_one_letter_code
_entity_poly.pdbx_strand_id
1 'polypeptide(L)'
;MLQGGLIHPASPGCYHLLPPAVRSMEKLIRLIDGAMRNIGGQKVNMPSLSSAELWRASRRWEQMGPELFRLADRHSKEYCLGPTHEEAVTELVAAHGNLSYRQLPLRLYQVTRKFRDEPKPRFGLLRSREFYMKDMYTFDASEEAARHTYELVCRAYRSLFKRLGLRCVQVQAATGTIGGTASHEFQLPADIGEDRLVLCPAGHFAANVEMVDGEQTACPTCGEKLTQSRGIEVGHTFYLGTKYSSVHNAVFYTPENKLQLAEMGCYGLGVTRILAASIEVLSTEDSIRWPSLIAPYQVCFIPPKKGSKEEQGAVLLEQLYDDVAEALPCLVGDVVLDDRTQMTIGKRLKDANKLGYPYVVIAGRRACEDPPVFEELEAIPLFMKRCPAEIDATQQPALACLQSLLFDEEKEPAELAAMYKNEGNAYFGEKDYGRAVRAYSEGLRQRFGDVELRAVLLSNRAAAHCRLGNYRSALADATQARKLKPDHLKAIVRGALCHMELKNYSEAIAWCEEGLRIDSKEKKLLEVRSKADKLKRVEERDARKAKAMAKKEQCQKERLLAAIKERNIKLVVEPSSEEEEILDGLAEIRLNGFHSDNVTGAKVHLDADGNLNWPVLFLYPEHEQTDFIEAFHENSRFIDHLMVMFAELPPWDLERKYLPSNLKLYFEDEERAEMYELNPEHTLLQVLQHQRYFVKAGTPTVLAFVKSSPFSKKYFSDKKVHRL
;
A
#
# COMPACT_ATOMS: atom_id res chain seq x y z
N MET A 1 0.73 25.39 -5.87
CA MET A 1 1.97 25.07 -6.63
C MET A 1 2.60 26.28 -7.33
N LEU A 2 1.87 27.01 -8.19
CA LEU A 2 2.41 28.20 -8.90
C LEU A 2 2.95 29.28 -7.95
N GLN A 3 2.14 29.72 -6.98
CA GLN A 3 2.54 30.74 -6.00
C GLN A 3 3.72 30.30 -5.11
N GLY A 4 3.90 28.99 -4.92
CA GLY A 4 5.00 28.42 -4.15
C GLY A 4 6.28 28.22 -4.98
N GLY A 5 6.32 28.66 -6.24
CA GLY A 5 7.50 28.48 -7.09
C GLY A 5 7.85 27.01 -7.35
N LEU A 6 6.86 26.13 -7.38
CA LEU A 6 7.07 24.70 -7.67
C LEU A 6 7.01 24.41 -9.16
N ILE A 7 6.13 25.09 -9.88
CA ILE A 7 5.93 24.92 -11.32
C ILE A 7 5.75 26.27 -11.99
N HIS A 8 6.06 26.34 -13.29
CA HIS A 8 5.78 27.49 -14.16
C HIS A 8 5.15 27.01 -15.47
N PRO A 9 4.07 27.63 -15.98
CA PRO A 9 3.48 27.24 -17.26
C PRO A 9 4.46 27.50 -18.42
N ALA A 10 4.61 26.54 -19.32
CA ALA A 10 5.42 26.67 -20.53
C ALA A 10 4.53 26.91 -21.75
N SER A 11 3.48 26.10 -21.88
CA SER A 11 2.42 26.21 -22.89
C SER A 11 1.15 25.58 -22.30
N PRO A 12 -0.02 25.65 -22.96
CA PRO A 12 -1.24 25.03 -22.42
C PRO A 12 -1.01 23.56 -22.07
N GLY A 13 -1.19 23.18 -20.80
CA GLY A 13 -0.97 21.80 -20.34
C GLY A 13 0.49 21.33 -20.26
N CYS A 14 1.49 22.19 -20.45
CA CYS A 14 2.91 21.87 -20.26
C CYS A 14 3.52 22.79 -19.21
N TYR A 15 4.37 22.25 -18.33
CA TYR A 15 4.91 22.97 -17.18
C TYR A 15 6.41 22.75 -17.02
N HIS A 16 7.15 23.82 -16.74
CA HIS A 16 8.48 23.73 -16.15
C HIS A 16 8.36 23.32 -14.69
N LEU A 17 9.01 22.23 -14.30
CA LEU A 17 9.19 21.87 -12.90
C LEU A 17 10.40 22.64 -12.36
N LEU A 18 10.18 23.44 -11.33
CA LEU A 18 11.24 24.24 -10.70
C LEU A 18 12.01 23.39 -9.66
N PRO A 19 13.19 23.83 -9.18
CA PRO A 19 14.09 22.98 -8.41
C PRO A 19 13.45 22.22 -7.24
N PRO A 20 12.58 22.83 -6.39
CA PRO A 20 11.94 22.09 -5.31
C PRO A 20 11.00 20.97 -5.82
N ALA A 21 10.26 21.20 -6.89
CA ALA A 21 9.38 20.19 -7.47
C ALA A 21 10.15 19.05 -8.13
N VAL A 22 11.28 19.36 -8.78
CA VAL A 22 12.18 18.33 -9.34
C VAL A 22 12.73 17.45 -8.22
N ARG A 23 13.22 18.05 -7.12
CA ARG A 23 13.69 17.29 -5.95
C ARG A 23 12.61 16.36 -5.39
N SER A 24 11.39 16.86 -5.19
CA SER A 24 10.27 16.03 -4.70
C SER A 24 9.90 14.92 -5.67
N MET A 25 9.89 15.21 -6.97
CA MET A 25 9.64 14.21 -8.01
C MET A 25 10.70 13.10 -7.96
N GLU A 26 11.99 13.45 -7.88
CA GLU A 26 13.07 12.46 -7.79
C GLU A 26 13.01 11.60 -6.51
N LYS A 27 12.61 12.18 -5.37
CA LYS A 27 12.35 11.42 -4.14
C LYS A 27 11.21 10.43 -4.34
N LEU A 28 10.11 10.86 -4.95
CA LEU A 28 8.99 9.98 -5.28
C LEU A 28 9.41 8.85 -6.25
N ILE A 29 10.21 9.16 -7.28
CA ILE A 29 10.73 8.16 -8.22
C ILE A 29 11.60 7.13 -7.48
N ARG A 30 12.48 7.56 -6.56
CA ARG A 30 13.28 6.64 -5.74
C ARG A 30 12.43 5.70 -4.88
N LEU A 31 11.33 6.20 -4.30
CA LEU A 31 10.40 5.37 -3.54
C LEU A 31 9.67 4.36 -4.43
N ILE A 32 9.22 4.80 -5.61
CA ILE A 32 8.60 3.93 -6.61
C ILE A 32 9.60 2.85 -7.07
N ASP A 33 10.84 3.21 -7.39
CA ASP A 33 11.90 2.28 -7.78
C ASP A 33 12.19 1.26 -6.68
N GLY A 34 12.18 1.67 -5.41
CA GLY A 34 12.27 0.74 -4.27
C GLY A 34 11.10 -0.24 -4.23
N ALA A 35 9.87 0.27 -4.39
CA ALA A 35 8.67 -0.56 -4.38
C ALA A 35 8.62 -1.57 -5.54
N MET A 36 9.04 -1.16 -6.75
CA MET A 36 9.07 -2.03 -7.93
C MET A 36 10.18 -3.08 -7.83
N ARG A 37 11.38 -2.72 -7.38
CA ARG A 37 12.48 -3.70 -7.17
C ARG A 37 12.10 -4.77 -6.15
N ASN A 38 11.39 -4.40 -5.07
CA ASN A 38 10.96 -5.35 -4.04
C ASN A 38 10.00 -6.43 -4.56
N ILE A 39 9.35 -6.22 -5.71
CA ILE A 39 8.48 -7.21 -6.36
C ILE A 39 9.15 -7.85 -7.60
N GLY A 40 10.48 -7.73 -7.72
CA GLY A 40 11.27 -8.26 -8.84
C GLY A 40 11.12 -7.46 -10.14
N GLY A 41 10.66 -6.22 -10.07
CA GLY A 41 10.57 -5.32 -11.22
C GLY A 41 11.94 -4.90 -11.73
N GLN A 42 12.14 -5.01 -13.05
CA GLN A 42 13.35 -4.63 -13.77
C GLN A 42 13.14 -3.33 -14.52
N LYS A 43 13.99 -2.35 -14.26
CA LYS A 43 13.86 -1.01 -14.84
C LYS A 43 14.44 -0.98 -16.25
N VAL A 44 13.65 -0.54 -17.21
CA VAL A 44 14.03 -0.28 -18.60
C VAL A 44 13.82 1.19 -18.95
N ASN A 45 14.32 1.62 -20.11
CA ASN A 45 14.11 2.95 -20.63
C ASN A 45 13.76 2.85 -22.12
N MET A 46 12.49 3.02 -22.45
CA MET A 46 11.99 2.94 -23.81
C MET A 46 11.86 4.34 -24.44
N PRO A 47 12.11 4.48 -25.75
CA PRO A 47 12.01 5.77 -26.44
C PRO A 47 10.62 6.42 -26.28
N SER A 48 10.60 7.76 -26.17
CA SER A 48 9.34 8.52 -26.23
C SER A 48 8.77 8.62 -27.65
N LEU A 49 9.60 8.42 -28.68
CA LEU A 49 9.17 8.35 -30.08
C LEU A 49 8.91 6.89 -30.46
N SER A 50 7.69 6.60 -30.90
CA SER A 50 7.27 5.26 -31.34
C SER A 50 6.85 5.30 -32.81
N SER A 51 7.17 4.25 -33.57
CA SER A 51 6.79 4.19 -34.99
C SER A 51 5.28 4.03 -35.15
N ALA A 52 4.72 4.59 -36.23
CA ALA A 52 3.30 4.43 -36.54
C ALA A 52 2.94 2.98 -36.89
N GLU A 53 3.85 2.25 -37.53
CA GLU A 53 3.67 0.83 -37.88
C GLU A 53 3.34 -0.02 -36.64
N LEU A 54 4.08 0.20 -35.56
CA LEU A 54 3.89 -0.51 -34.30
C LEU A 54 2.47 -0.29 -33.72
N TRP A 55 1.97 0.94 -33.79
CA TRP A 55 0.62 1.30 -33.30
C TRP A 55 -0.50 0.90 -34.26
N ARG A 56 -0.21 0.78 -35.56
CA ARG A 56 -1.14 0.25 -36.56
C ARG A 56 -1.34 -1.24 -36.38
N ALA A 57 -0.29 -1.98 -36.01
CA ALA A 57 -0.38 -3.40 -35.70
C ALA A 57 -1.43 -3.68 -34.60
N SER A 58 -1.43 -2.88 -33.53
CA SER A 58 -2.42 -2.97 -32.45
C SER A 58 -3.77 -2.30 -32.76
N ARG A 59 -3.90 -1.67 -33.94
CA ARG A 59 -5.04 -0.83 -34.38
C ARG A 59 -5.30 0.39 -33.50
N ARG A 60 -4.38 0.72 -32.58
CA ARG A 60 -4.53 1.87 -31.67
C ARG A 60 -4.15 3.18 -32.30
N TRP A 61 -3.42 3.18 -33.42
CA TRP A 61 -3.07 4.40 -34.16
C TRP A 61 -4.32 5.23 -34.47
N GLU A 62 -5.35 4.62 -35.06
CA GLU A 62 -6.61 5.29 -35.39
C GLU A 62 -7.54 5.44 -34.17
N GLN A 63 -7.63 4.42 -33.30
CA GLN A 63 -8.55 4.40 -32.16
C GLN A 63 -8.27 5.49 -31.12
N MET A 64 -6.99 5.85 -30.91
CA MET A 64 -6.65 6.94 -29.97
C MET A 64 -7.08 8.32 -30.47
N GLY A 65 -7.41 8.45 -31.77
CA GLY A 65 -7.95 9.68 -32.32
C GLY A 65 -7.03 10.90 -32.12
N PRO A 66 -7.59 12.08 -31.76
CA PRO A 66 -6.84 13.32 -31.66
C PRO A 66 -5.95 13.41 -30.41
N GLU A 67 -6.12 12.54 -29.41
CA GLU A 67 -5.29 12.57 -28.20
C GLU A 67 -3.86 12.06 -28.45
N LEU A 68 -3.63 11.36 -29.57
CA LEU A 68 -2.32 10.87 -29.96
C LEU A 68 -1.56 11.94 -30.76
N PHE A 69 -0.47 12.45 -30.19
CA PHE A 69 0.45 13.31 -30.93
C PHE A 69 1.13 12.53 -32.05
N ARG A 70 0.82 12.87 -33.30
CA ARG A 70 1.43 12.30 -34.51
C ARG A 70 2.40 13.30 -35.13
N LEU A 71 3.53 12.80 -35.61
CA LEU A 71 4.55 13.59 -36.28
C LEU A 71 5.14 12.80 -37.46
N ALA A 72 5.75 13.53 -38.39
CA ALA A 72 6.52 12.94 -39.48
C ALA A 72 7.97 13.43 -39.39
N ASP A 73 8.94 12.53 -39.63
CA ASP A 73 10.34 12.93 -39.73
C ASP A 73 10.65 13.60 -41.08
N ARG A 74 11.91 14.01 -41.27
CA ARG A 74 12.39 14.62 -42.53
C ARG A 74 12.29 13.71 -43.78
N HIS A 75 12.03 12.43 -43.58
CA HIS A 75 11.84 11.43 -44.63
C HIS A 75 10.36 11.01 -44.75
N SER A 76 9.44 11.77 -44.15
CA SER A 76 8.00 11.50 -44.11
C SER A 76 7.64 10.16 -43.44
N LYS A 77 8.52 9.60 -42.60
CA LYS A 77 8.17 8.46 -41.75
C LYS A 77 7.34 8.94 -40.57
N GLU A 78 6.25 8.24 -40.31
CA GLU A 78 5.31 8.61 -39.26
C GLU A 78 5.68 8.01 -37.90
N TYR A 79 5.58 8.85 -36.88
CA TYR A 79 5.81 8.50 -35.48
C TYR A 79 4.71 9.10 -34.61
N CYS A 80 4.59 8.59 -33.39
CA CYS A 80 3.87 9.26 -32.32
C CYS A 80 4.79 9.52 -31.13
N LEU A 81 4.42 10.55 -30.34
CA LEU A 81 4.94 10.68 -28.98
C LEU A 81 4.14 9.73 -28.09
N GLY A 82 4.81 8.75 -27.48
CA GLY A 82 4.18 7.67 -26.74
C GLY A 82 3.31 8.17 -25.58
N PRO A 83 1.97 7.98 -25.62
CA PRO A 83 1.10 8.21 -24.46
C PRO A 83 1.17 7.07 -23.43
N THR A 84 1.70 5.92 -23.86
CA THR A 84 1.94 4.65 -23.16
C THR A 84 2.82 3.77 -24.07
N HIS A 85 3.22 2.58 -23.60
CA HIS A 85 4.24 1.72 -24.21
C HIS A 85 3.84 0.23 -24.33
N GLU A 86 2.55 -0.13 -24.34
CA GLU A 86 2.14 -1.54 -24.48
C GLU A 86 2.73 -2.19 -25.74
N GLU A 87 2.66 -1.53 -26.90
CA GLU A 87 3.18 -2.08 -28.14
C GLU A 87 4.71 -2.18 -28.13
N ALA A 88 5.39 -1.15 -27.62
CA ALA A 88 6.85 -1.06 -27.61
C ALA A 88 7.50 -2.14 -26.73
N VAL A 89 6.95 -2.39 -25.55
CA VAL A 89 7.47 -3.42 -24.66
C VAL A 89 7.15 -4.82 -25.17
N THR A 90 5.99 -5.01 -25.82
CA THR A 90 5.61 -6.32 -26.36
C THR A 90 6.53 -6.68 -27.52
N GLU A 91 6.79 -5.73 -28.42
CA GLU A 91 7.74 -5.90 -29.51
C GLU A 91 9.16 -6.18 -28.99
N LEU A 92 9.59 -5.48 -27.93
CA LEU A 92 10.89 -5.72 -27.30
C LEU A 92 11.03 -7.16 -26.80
N VAL A 93 10.00 -7.70 -26.15
CA VAL A 93 10.00 -9.08 -25.65
C VAL A 93 9.91 -10.08 -26.80
N ALA A 94 9.06 -9.82 -27.80
CA ALA A 94 8.92 -10.67 -28.98
C ALA A 94 10.22 -10.76 -29.80
N ALA A 95 10.94 -9.64 -29.96
CA ALA A 95 12.21 -9.57 -30.67
C ALA A 95 13.33 -10.39 -30.00
N HIS A 96 13.20 -10.75 -28.73
CA HIS A 96 14.13 -11.65 -28.06
C HIS A 96 14.01 -13.11 -28.57
N GLY A 97 12.84 -13.49 -29.12
CA GLY A 97 12.59 -14.72 -29.90
C GLY A 97 12.62 -16.06 -29.15
N ASN A 98 13.35 -16.16 -28.03
CA ASN A 98 13.63 -17.42 -27.32
C ASN A 98 13.23 -17.37 -25.84
N LEU A 99 12.05 -16.83 -25.53
CA LEU A 99 11.59 -16.78 -24.14
C LEU A 99 11.22 -18.19 -23.65
N SER A 100 11.80 -18.63 -22.53
CA SER A 100 11.41 -19.86 -21.84
C SER A 100 10.43 -19.55 -20.71
N TYR A 101 9.49 -20.46 -20.41
CA TYR A 101 8.62 -20.35 -19.24
C TYR A 101 9.40 -20.12 -17.93
N ARG A 102 10.67 -20.58 -17.83
CA ARG A 102 11.55 -20.37 -16.66
C ARG A 102 11.95 -18.91 -16.44
N GLN A 103 11.87 -18.08 -17.48
CA GLN A 103 12.16 -16.65 -17.39
C GLN A 103 10.92 -15.84 -16.98
N LEU A 104 9.73 -16.46 -16.99
CA LEU A 104 8.49 -15.85 -16.56
C LEU A 104 8.28 -16.07 -15.05
N PRO A 105 7.68 -15.12 -14.32
CA PRO A 105 7.11 -13.87 -14.83
C PRO A 105 8.15 -12.76 -15.04
N LEU A 106 8.13 -12.13 -16.20
CA LEU A 106 8.90 -10.91 -16.47
C LEU A 106 8.13 -9.69 -16.02
N ARG A 107 8.84 -8.73 -15.43
CA ARG A 107 8.25 -7.54 -14.80
C ARG A 107 9.05 -6.31 -15.21
N LEU A 108 8.77 -5.74 -16.37
CA LEU A 108 9.53 -4.61 -16.92
C LEU A 108 8.83 -3.30 -16.60
N TYR A 109 9.56 -2.30 -16.11
CA TYR A 109 8.96 -0.99 -15.84
C TYR A 109 9.89 0.15 -16.23
N GLN A 110 9.32 1.33 -16.49
CA GLN A 110 10.08 2.55 -16.70
C GLN A 110 9.45 3.72 -15.97
N VAL A 111 10.19 4.81 -15.83
CA VAL A 111 9.67 6.09 -15.34
C VAL A 111 10.09 7.18 -16.31
N THR A 112 9.20 7.51 -17.25
CA THR A 112 9.52 8.40 -18.37
C THR A 112 8.38 9.38 -18.64
N ARG A 113 8.67 10.40 -19.47
CA ARG A 113 7.67 11.36 -19.93
C ARG A 113 6.72 10.70 -20.93
N LYS A 114 5.45 11.05 -20.81
CA LYS A 114 4.36 10.64 -21.69
C LYS A 114 3.65 11.88 -22.23
N PHE A 115 3.04 11.72 -23.40
CA PHE A 115 2.39 12.82 -24.11
C PHE A 115 0.97 12.42 -24.50
N ARG A 116 -0.01 13.23 -24.11
CA ARG A 116 -1.42 13.08 -24.52
C ARG A 116 -1.95 14.45 -24.88
N ASP A 117 -2.50 14.64 -26.09
CA ASP A 117 -3.05 15.93 -26.51
C ASP A 117 -4.44 16.14 -25.90
N GLU A 118 -4.47 16.30 -24.58
CA GLU A 118 -5.68 16.55 -23.81
C GLU A 118 -6.37 17.82 -24.34
N PRO A 119 -7.64 17.73 -24.82
CA PRO A 119 -8.31 18.85 -25.46
C PRO A 119 -8.54 20.03 -24.52
N LYS A 120 -8.67 19.78 -23.21
CA LYS A 120 -8.87 20.81 -22.18
C LYS A 120 -7.95 20.56 -20.98
N PRO A 121 -6.65 20.87 -21.10
CA PRO A 121 -5.71 20.70 -20.01
C PRO A 121 -6.07 21.66 -18.87
N ARG A 122 -6.17 21.12 -17.65
CA ARG A 122 -6.69 21.84 -16.49
C ARG A 122 -6.06 21.35 -15.20
N PHE A 123 -6.22 22.13 -14.13
CA PHE A 123 -5.73 21.78 -12.78
C PHE A 123 -4.21 21.49 -12.70
N GLY A 124 -3.40 22.18 -13.51
CA GLY A 124 -1.95 22.08 -13.41
C GLY A 124 -1.42 20.71 -13.84
N LEU A 125 -0.65 20.07 -12.95
CA LEU A 125 -0.08 18.75 -13.21
C LEU A 125 -1.11 17.61 -13.12
N LEU A 126 -2.32 17.85 -12.62
CA LEU A 126 -3.35 16.82 -12.52
C LEU A 126 -3.84 16.36 -13.89
N ARG A 127 -4.05 17.30 -14.82
CA ARG A 127 -4.52 17.04 -16.18
C ARG A 127 -3.73 17.89 -17.20
N SER A 128 -2.53 17.42 -17.49
CA SER A 128 -1.54 18.03 -18.37
C SER A 128 -1.36 17.21 -19.66
N ARG A 129 -0.71 17.81 -20.67
CA ARG A 129 -0.39 17.15 -21.94
C ARG A 129 0.94 16.42 -21.94
N GLU A 130 1.88 16.90 -21.12
CA GLU A 130 3.18 16.27 -20.87
C GLU A 130 3.30 15.97 -19.38
N PHE A 131 3.56 14.70 -19.03
CA PHE A 131 3.62 14.27 -17.64
C PHE A 131 4.58 13.08 -17.43
N TYR A 132 5.08 12.90 -16.21
CA TYR A 132 5.84 11.71 -15.86
C TYR A 132 4.91 10.60 -15.41
N MET A 133 5.15 9.41 -15.93
CA MET A 133 4.45 8.20 -15.55
C MET A 133 5.45 7.10 -15.28
N LYS A 134 5.21 6.34 -14.21
CA LYS A 134 5.74 5.00 -14.11
C LYS A 134 4.76 4.09 -14.80
N ASP A 135 5.22 3.28 -15.72
CA ASP A 135 4.47 2.28 -16.45
C ASP A 135 5.23 0.97 -16.36
N MET A 136 4.53 -0.08 -15.97
CA MET A 136 5.05 -1.42 -15.77
C MET A 136 4.23 -2.39 -16.60
N TYR A 137 4.90 -3.38 -17.18
CA TYR A 137 4.33 -4.39 -18.05
C TYR A 137 4.84 -5.74 -17.61
N THR A 138 3.93 -6.68 -17.43
CA THR A 138 4.26 -8.03 -17.00
C THR A 138 3.94 -9.02 -18.09
N PHE A 139 4.73 -10.08 -18.14
CA PHE A 139 4.54 -11.22 -19.01
C PHE A 139 4.54 -12.45 -18.10
N ASP A 140 3.48 -13.22 -18.15
CA ASP A 140 3.21 -14.34 -17.27
C ASP A 140 2.85 -15.58 -18.11
N ALA A 141 3.12 -16.77 -17.57
CA ALA A 141 2.98 -18.03 -18.31
C ALA A 141 1.53 -18.53 -18.42
N SER A 142 0.64 -18.06 -17.54
CA SER A 142 -0.78 -18.42 -17.53
C SER A 142 -1.62 -17.30 -16.92
N GLU A 143 -2.95 -17.37 -17.10
CA GLU A 143 -3.88 -16.40 -16.52
C GLU A 143 -3.81 -16.40 -14.98
N GLU A 144 -3.62 -17.57 -14.35
CA GLU A 144 -3.47 -17.70 -12.91
C GLU A 144 -2.19 -17.00 -12.42
N ALA A 145 -1.07 -17.19 -13.14
CA ALA A 145 0.18 -16.51 -12.85
C ALA A 145 0.05 -14.99 -13.00
N ALA A 146 -0.61 -14.53 -14.08
CA ALA A 146 -0.89 -13.13 -14.33
C ALA A 146 -1.75 -12.50 -13.24
N ARG A 147 -2.78 -13.21 -12.75
CA ARG A 147 -3.61 -12.77 -11.61
C ARG A 147 -2.81 -12.65 -10.32
N HIS A 148 -1.89 -13.58 -10.06
CA HIS A 148 -1.00 -13.49 -8.90
C HIS A 148 -0.05 -12.28 -9.00
N THR A 149 0.58 -12.08 -10.16
CA THR A 149 1.41 -10.90 -10.44
C THR A 149 0.59 -9.60 -10.33
N TYR A 150 -0.66 -9.58 -10.79
CA TYR A 150 -1.56 -8.44 -10.67
C TYR A 150 -1.82 -8.05 -9.20
N GLU A 151 -2.17 -9.02 -8.35
CA GLU A 151 -2.40 -8.76 -6.93
C GLU A 151 -1.12 -8.32 -6.20
N LEU A 152 0.05 -8.88 -6.59
CA LEU A 152 1.35 -8.48 -6.08
C LEU A 152 1.64 -6.99 -6.36
N VAL A 153 1.43 -6.53 -7.60
CA VAL A 153 1.62 -5.12 -7.98
C VAL A 153 0.60 -4.23 -7.27
N CYS A 154 -0.67 -4.62 -7.19
CA CYS A 154 -1.70 -3.88 -6.45
C CYS A 154 -1.36 -3.73 -4.96
N ARG A 155 -0.80 -4.78 -4.33
CA ARG A 155 -0.30 -4.72 -2.96
C ARG A 155 0.88 -3.76 -2.83
N ALA A 156 1.82 -3.77 -3.78
CA ALA A 156 2.95 -2.84 -3.79
C ALA A 156 2.49 -1.37 -3.87
N TYR A 157 1.48 -1.07 -4.70
CA TYR A 157 0.89 0.28 -4.79
C TYR A 157 0.22 0.70 -3.48
N ARG A 158 -0.61 -0.17 -2.88
CA ARG A 158 -1.23 0.11 -1.56
C ARG A 158 -0.17 0.41 -0.49
N SER A 159 0.89 -0.38 -0.46
CA SER A 159 2.02 -0.19 0.47
C SER A 159 2.73 1.15 0.23
N LEU A 160 2.99 1.50 -1.04
CA LEU A 160 3.59 2.79 -1.42
C LEU A 160 2.76 3.98 -0.94
N PHE A 161 1.45 4.00 -1.22
CA PHE A 161 0.58 5.10 -0.79
C PHE A 161 0.45 5.18 0.73
N LYS A 162 0.37 4.03 1.42
CA LYS A 162 0.39 3.97 2.89
C LYS A 162 1.68 4.56 3.46
N ARG A 163 2.84 4.24 2.85
CA ARG A 163 4.15 4.77 3.25
C ARG A 163 4.27 6.27 3.01
N LEU A 164 3.63 6.79 1.95
CA LEU A 164 3.48 8.22 1.70
C LEU A 164 2.45 8.90 2.65
N GLY A 165 1.77 8.17 3.53
CA GLY A 165 0.73 8.73 4.40
C GLY A 165 -0.52 9.22 3.64
N LEU A 166 -0.72 8.76 2.41
CA LEU A 166 -1.87 9.14 1.58
C LEU A 166 -2.98 8.09 1.70
N ARG A 167 -4.21 8.54 1.98
CA ARG A 167 -5.39 7.67 2.05
C ARG A 167 -5.91 7.34 0.65
N CYS A 168 -5.19 6.47 -0.05
CA CYS A 168 -5.57 5.99 -1.37
C CYS A 168 -6.53 4.81 -1.27
N VAL A 169 -7.57 4.81 -2.10
CA VAL A 169 -8.57 3.75 -2.20
C VAL A 169 -8.41 3.06 -3.55
N GLN A 170 -8.33 1.73 -3.53
CA GLN A 170 -8.38 0.92 -4.75
C GLN A 170 -9.84 0.71 -5.14
N VAL A 171 -10.23 1.10 -6.34
CA VAL A 171 -11.60 0.99 -6.85
C VAL A 171 -11.64 0.13 -8.11
N GLN A 172 -12.70 -0.65 -8.29
CA GLN A 172 -12.95 -1.34 -9.57
C GLN A 172 -13.26 -0.33 -10.66
N ALA A 173 -12.70 -0.54 -11.85
CA ALA A 173 -12.75 0.41 -12.96
C ALA A 173 -13.01 -0.28 -14.31
N ALA A 174 -13.39 0.52 -15.31
CA ALA A 174 -13.56 0.04 -16.68
C ALA A 174 -12.19 -0.27 -17.31
N THR A 175 -12.16 -1.14 -18.32
CA THR A 175 -10.94 -1.53 -19.04
C THR A 175 -10.60 -0.58 -20.20
N GLY A 176 -11.55 0.24 -20.64
CA GLY A 176 -11.36 1.30 -21.62
C GLY A 176 -10.75 0.84 -22.96
N THR A 177 -10.02 1.72 -23.64
CA THR A 177 -9.34 1.43 -24.93
C THR A 177 -8.10 0.56 -24.75
N ILE A 178 -7.52 0.55 -23.54
CA ILE A 178 -6.40 -0.31 -23.16
C ILE A 178 -6.81 -1.79 -23.26
N GLY A 179 -8.06 -2.12 -22.92
CA GLY A 179 -8.63 -3.47 -22.99
C GLY A 179 -8.30 -4.31 -21.75
N GLY A 180 -8.78 -5.56 -21.73
CA GLY A 180 -8.55 -6.49 -20.61
C GLY A 180 -9.82 -7.06 -19.99
N THR A 181 -9.67 -7.91 -18.96
CA THR A 181 -10.79 -8.54 -18.22
C THR A 181 -10.90 -8.09 -16.77
N ALA A 182 -9.85 -7.47 -16.20
CA ALA A 182 -9.87 -6.91 -14.85
C ALA A 182 -9.12 -5.56 -14.80
N SER A 183 -9.66 -4.59 -14.07
CA SER A 183 -9.13 -3.23 -13.99
C SER A 183 -9.42 -2.60 -12.62
N HIS A 184 -8.40 -1.99 -12.01
CA HIS A 184 -8.52 -1.24 -10.77
C HIS A 184 -7.77 0.09 -10.86
N GLU A 185 -8.46 1.14 -10.42
CA GLU A 185 -7.91 2.49 -10.24
C GLU A 185 -7.52 2.72 -8.78
N PHE A 186 -6.47 3.50 -8.59
CA PHE A 186 -5.98 3.97 -7.31
C PHE A 186 -6.35 5.43 -7.19
N GLN A 187 -7.30 5.71 -6.31
CA GLN A 187 -7.99 6.99 -6.21
C GLN A 187 -7.66 7.68 -4.89
N LEU A 188 -7.34 8.97 -4.93
CA LEU A 188 -7.22 9.82 -3.75
C LEU A 188 -8.52 10.62 -3.57
N PRO A 189 -9.30 10.39 -2.50
CA PRO A 189 -10.53 11.15 -2.26
C PRO A 189 -10.23 12.65 -2.10
N ALA A 190 -10.79 13.47 -2.98
CA ALA A 190 -10.64 14.92 -2.99
C ALA A 190 -11.79 15.58 -3.75
N ASP A 191 -12.27 16.72 -3.26
CA ASP A 191 -13.43 17.42 -3.85
C ASP A 191 -13.19 17.90 -5.29
N ILE A 192 -11.94 18.16 -5.67
CA ILE A 192 -11.56 18.54 -7.04
C ILE A 192 -11.51 17.33 -7.99
N GLY A 193 -11.51 16.11 -7.47
CA GLY A 193 -11.33 14.87 -8.21
C GLY A 193 -12.35 14.70 -9.35
N GLU A 194 -11.91 14.31 -10.53
CA GLU A 194 -12.80 14.23 -11.70
C GLU A 194 -13.68 12.97 -11.65
N ASP A 195 -13.19 11.91 -11.02
CA ASP A 195 -13.90 10.64 -10.94
C ASP A 195 -14.89 10.64 -9.81
N ARG A 196 -16.03 10.01 -10.05
CA ARG A 196 -17.05 9.77 -9.04
C ARG A 196 -16.90 8.34 -8.55
N LEU A 197 -16.66 8.21 -7.25
CA LEU A 197 -16.42 6.95 -6.60
C LEU A 197 -17.64 6.55 -5.79
N VAL A 198 -17.95 5.27 -5.81
CA VAL A 198 -18.93 4.63 -4.95
C VAL A 198 -18.17 3.80 -3.93
N LEU A 199 -18.25 4.19 -2.66
CA LEU A 199 -17.49 3.61 -1.57
C LEU A 199 -18.42 2.96 -0.54
N CYS A 200 -18.02 1.79 -0.04
CA CYS A 200 -18.60 1.21 1.15
C CYS A 200 -17.99 1.89 2.39
N PRO A 201 -18.79 2.41 3.34
CA PRO A 201 -18.26 2.98 4.58
C PRO A 201 -17.41 1.99 5.38
N ALA A 202 -17.76 0.69 5.37
CA ALA A 202 -16.97 -0.38 5.98
C ALA A 202 -15.74 -0.82 5.16
N GLY A 203 -15.51 -0.26 3.97
CA GLY A 203 -14.34 -0.54 3.13
C GLY A 203 -14.38 -1.86 2.35
N HIS A 204 -15.51 -2.57 2.32
CA HIS A 204 -15.61 -3.87 1.65
C HIS A 204 -15.80 -3.80 0.13
N PHE A 205 -16.23 -2.64 -0.37
CA PHE A 205 -16.50 -2.41 -1.80
C PHE A 205 -16.11 -0.99 -2.15
N ALA A 206 -15.45 -0.84 -3.30
CA ALA A 206 -15.17 0.45 -3.88
C ALA A 206 -15.10 0.31 -5.41
N ALA A 207 -15.83 1.16 -6.11
CA ALA A 207 -15.90 1.13 -7.57
C ALA A 207 -16.04 2.55 -8.12
N ASN A 208 -15.60 2.76 -9.35
CA ASN A 208 -15.99 3.93 -10.12
C ASN A 208 -17.50 3.85 -10.41
N VAL A 209 -18.22 4.99 -10.39
CA VAL A 209 -19.67 5.04 -10.69
C VAL A 209 -19.99 4.38 -12.03
N GLU A 210 -19.08 4.43 -13.01
CA GLU A 210 -19.26 3.78 -14.32
C GLU A 210 -19.38 2.25 -14.26
N MET A 211 -18.88 1.62 -13.19
CA MET A 211 -18.92 0.17 -12.97
C MET A 211 -20.12 -0.28 -12.14
N VAL A 212 -20.95 0.65 -11.67
CA VAL A 212 -22.06 0.39 -10.77
C VAL A 212 -23.37 0.62 -11.52
N ASP A 213 -24.24 -0.39 -11.54
CA ASP A 213 -25.58 -0.24 -12.12
C ASP A 213 -26.33 0.88 -11.38
N GLY A 214 -27.08 1.71 -12.11
CA GLY A 214 -27.74 2.90 -11.55
C GLY A 214 -28.71 2.64 -10.38
N GLU A 215 -29.10 1.39 -10.14
CA GLU A 215 -29.98 0.96 -9.04
C GLU A 215 -29.22 0.44 -7.81
N GLN A 216 -27.91 0.21 -7.92
CA GLN A 216 -27.11 -0.38 -6.85
C GLN A 216 -26.76 0.66 -5.78
N THR A 217 -27.56 0.67 -4.72
CA THR A 217 -27.42 1.60 -3.59
C THR A 217 -26.80 0.97 -2.34
N ALA A 218 -26.61 -0.35 -2.34
CA ALA A 218 -26.08 -1.12 -1.21
C ALA A 218 -24.83 -1.91 -1.61
N CYS A 219 -23.90 -2.04 -0.68
CA CYS A 219 -22.66 -2.80 -0.83
C CYS A 219 -22.99 -4.28 -1.10
N PRO A 220 -22.45 -4.89 -2.17
CA PRO A 220 -22.73 -6.28 -2.51
C PRO A 220 -22.21 -7.27 -1.44
N THR A 221 -21.23 -6.86 -0.63
CA THR A 221 -20.60 -7.70 0.39
C THR A 221 -21.29 -7.60 1.75
N CYS A 222 -21.59 -6.39 2.24
CA CYS A 222 -22.12 -6.21 3.59
C CYS A 222 -23.53 -5.57 3.65
N GLY A 223 -24.12 -5.19 2.52
CA GLY A 223 -25.46 -4.61 2.45
C GLY A 223 -25.59 -3.18 2.98
N GLU A 224 -24.49 -2.54 3.40
CA GLU A 224 -24.49 -1.13 3.84
C GLU A 224 -24.71 -0.18 2.66
N LYS A 225 -25.32 0.98 2.92
CA LYS A 225 -25.56 1.98 1.88
C LYS A 225 -24.22 2.54 1.37
N LEU A 226 -24.04 2.53 0.06
CA LEU A 226 -22.84 3.08 -0.58
C LEU A 226 -22.84 4.62 -0.50
N THR A 227 -21.68 5.20 -0.25
CA THR A 227 -21.46 6.64 -0.26
C THR A 227 -20.80 7.05 -1.57
N GLN A 228 -21.11 8.27 -2.03
CA GLN A 228 -20.43 8.85 -3.19
C GLN A 228 -19.37 9.84 -2.72
N SER A 229 -18.21 9.80 -3.36
CA SER A 229 -17.13 10.77 -3.17
C SER A 229 -16.47 11.10 -4.51
N ARG A 230 -15.69 12.16 -4.56
CA ARG A 230 -14.87 12.50 -5.73
C ARG A 230 -13.43 12.04 -5.51
N GLY A 231 -12.78 11.61 -6.58
CA GLY A 231 -11.44 11.00 -6.55
C GLY A 231 -10.49 11.58 -7.59
N ILE A 232 -9.22 11.69 -7.23
CA ILE A 232 -8.12 11.93 -8.17
C ILE A 232 -7.44 10.60 -8.46
N GLU A 233 -7.54 10.11 -9.69
CA GLU A 233 -6.90 8.89 -10.14
C GLU A 233 -5.38 9.08 -10.19
N VAL A 234 -4.65 8.41 -9.31
CA VAL A 234 -3.18 8.48 -9.23
C VAL A 234 -2.48 7.26 -9.80
N GLY A 235 -3.22 6.20 -10.08
CA GLY A 235 -2.71 4.99 -10.70
C GLY A 235 -3.82 4.12 -11.27
N HIS A 236 -3.45 3.26 -12.21
CA HIS A 236 -4.38 2.35 -12.87
C HIS A 236 -3.66 1.03 -13.17
N THR A 237 -4.36 -0.08 -12.98
CA THR A 237 -3.83 -1.42 -13.17
C THR A 237 -4.80 -2.23 -14.02
N PHE A 238 -4.30 -2.85 -15.09
CA PHE A 238 -5.07 -3.63 -16.05
C PHE A 238 -4.48 -5.03 -16.21
N TYR A 239 -5.33 -6.04 -16.25
CA TYR A 239 -4.98 -7.34 -16.78
C TYR A 239 -5.40 -7.38 -18.25
N LEU A 240 -4.41 -7.43 -19.16
CA LEU A 240 -4.57 -7.28 -20.60
C LEU A 240 -4.86 -8.61 -21.31
N GLY A 241 -4.59 -9.73 -20.65
CA GLY A 241 -4.61 -11.05 -21.27
C GLY A 241 -3.59 -11.16 -22.41
N THR A 242 -3.96 -11.83 -23.49
CA THR A 242 -3.12 -12.00 -24.68
C THR A 242 -3.32 -10.91 -25.76
N LYS A 243 -3.95 -9.79 -25.43
CA LYS A 243 -4.34 -8.74 -26.41
C LYS A 243 -3.17 -8.22 -27.23
N TYR A 244 -2.03 -7.91 -26.59
CA TYR A 244 -0.85 -7.38 -27.29
C TYR A 244 0.12 -8.48 -27.71
N SER A 245 0.28 -9.52 -26.90
CA SER A 245 1.15 -10.66 -27.24
C SER A 245 0.70 -11.36 -28.53
N SER A 246 -0.61 -11.46 -28.77
CA SER A 246 -1.15 -12.00 -30.04
C SER A 246 -0.85 -11.14 -31.27
N VAL A 247 -0.70 -9.82 -31.09
CA VAL A 247 -0.44 -8.87 -32.18
C VAL A 247 1.04 -8.89 -32.56
N HIS A 248 1.93 -8.85 -31.57
CA HIS A 248 3.38 -8.77 -31.77
C HIS A 248 4.08 -10.14 -31.70
N ASN A 249 3.32 -11.22 -31.59
CA ASN A 249 3.82 -12.58 -31.45
C ASN A 249 4.82 -12.75 -30.27
N ALA A 250 4.50 -12.15 -29.12
CA ALA A 250 5.27 -12.35 -27.89
C ALA A 250 4.93 -13.71 -27.29
N VAL A 251 5.68 -14.73 -27.71
CA VAL A 251 5.52 -16.13 -27.33
C VAL A 251 6.64 -16.61 -26.42
N PHE A 252 6.37 -17.66 -25.66
CA PHE A 252 7.36 -18.39 -24.88
C PHE A 252 7.19 -19.90 -25.07
N TYR A 253 8.26 -20.65 -24.82
CA TYR A 253 8.23 -22.12 -24.80
C TYR A 253 7.75 -22.63 -23.45
N THR A 254 6.69 -23.44 -23.46
CA THR A 254 6.18 -24.17 -22.28
C THR A 254 7.14 -25.30 -21.88
N PRO A 255 6.95 -25.94 -20.71
CA PRO A 255 7.70 -27.15 -20.34
C PRO A 255 7.61 -28.28 -21.39
N GLU A 256 6.50 -28.35 -22.12
CA GLU A 256 6.27 -29.30 -23.22
C GLU A 256 6.80 -28.80 -24.57
N ASN A 257 7.65 -27.77 -24.56
CA ASN A 257 8.31 -27.17 -25.73
C ASN A 257 7.32 -26.69 -26.80
N LYS A 258 6.11 -26.30 -26.38
CA LYS A 258 5.10 -25.68 -27.24
C LYS A 258 5.19 -24.18 -27.13
N LEU A 259 4.94 -23.48 -28.23
CA LEU A 259 4.83 -22.03 -28.23
C LEU A 259 3.46 -21.62 -27.68
N GLN A 260 3.45 -20.78 -26.66
CA GLN A 260 2.26 -20.15 -26.11
C GLN A 260 2.45 -18.63 -26.04
N LEU A 261 1.34 -17.90 -26.19
CA LEU A 261 1.31 -16.45 -26.02
C LEU A 261 1.47 -16.11 -24.54
N ALA A 262 2.31 -15.11 -24.24
CA ALA A 262 2.43 -14.62 -22.88
C ALA A 262 1.17 -13.86 -22.44
N GLU A 263 0.72 -14.11 -21.22
CA GLU A 263 -0.35 -13.36 -20.58
C GLU A 263 0.22 -12.03 -20.04
N MET A 264 -0.49 -10.93 -20.27
CA MET A 264 0.04 -9.59 -19.99
C MET A 264 -0.77 -8.81 -18.96
N GLY A 265 -0.05 -8.00 -18.17
CA GLY A 265 -0.62 -6.95 -17.32
C GLY A 265 0.06 -5.61 -17.59
N CYS A 266 -0.65 -4.49 -17.41
CA CYS A 266 -0.05 -3.16 -17.39
C CYS A 266 -0.46 -2.34 -16.16
N TYR A 267 0.50 -1.58 -15.61
CA TYR A 267 0.36 -0.93 -14.32
C TYR A 267 0.96 0.48 -14.37
N GLY A 268 0.12 1.50 -14.32
CA GLY A 268 0.46 2.93 -14.40
C GLY A 268 0.42 3.63 -13.04
N LEU A 269 1.36 4.55 -12.80
CA LEU A 269 1.33 5.55 -11.71
C LEU A 269 1.68 6.90 -12.32
N GLY A 270 0.79 7.89 -12.19
CA GLY A 270 1.07 9.25 -12.65
C GLY A 270 1.99 9.97 -11.66
N VAL A 271 3.31 9.97 -11.88
CA VAL A 271 4.29 10.50 -10.91
C VAL A 271 4.07 12.00 -10.64
N THR A 272 3.94 12.82 -11.69
CA THR A 272 3.65 14.26 -11.52
C THR A 272 2.25 14.50 -10.98
N ARG A 273 1.30 13.60 -11.28
CA ARG A 273 -0.07 13.68 -10.77
C ARG A 273 -0.12 13.35 -9.27
N ILE A 274 0.58 12.31 -8.80
CA ILE A 274 0.73 11.97 -7.38
C ILE A 274 1.31 13.16 -6.61
N LEU A 275 2.32 13.83 -7.17
CA LEU A 275 2.92 15.00 -6.57
C LEU A 275 1.87 16.10 -6.32
N ALA A 276 1.12 16.48 -7.36
CA ALA A 276 0.09 17.51 -7.23
C ALA A 276 -1.10 17.07 -6.36
N ALA A 277 -1.54 15.83 -6.48
CA ALA A 277 -2.65 15.29 -5.68
C ALA A 277 -2.29 15.20 -4.19
N SER A 278 -1.03 14.88 -3.86
CA SER A 278 -0.57 14.88 -2.47
C SER A 278 -0.62 16.27 -1.84
N ILE A 279 -0.22 17.31 -2.59
CA ILE A 279 -0.32 18.70 -2.15
C ILE A 279 -1.79 19.07 -1.97
N GLU A 280 -2.65 18.74 -2.93
CA GLU A 280 -4.07 19.07 -2.88
C GLU A 280 -4.76 18.51 -1.62
N VAL A 281 -4.51 17.23 -1.31
CA VAL A 281 -5.18 16.55 -0.19
C VAL A 281 -4.62 16.93 1.17
N LEU A 282 -3.33 17.30 1.23
CA LEU A 282 -2.65 17.57 2.50
C LEU A 282 -2.60 19.06 2.87
N SER A 283 -2.59 19.96 1.89
CA SER A 283 -2.36 21.38 2.11
C SER A 283 -3.57 22.08 2.72
N THR A 284 -3.33 23.25 3.31
CA THR A 284 -4.37 24.19 3.73
C THR A 284 -4.39 25.37 2.78
N GLU A 285 -5.38 26.26 2.91
CA GLU A 285 -5.48 27.48 2.09
C GLU A 285 -4.19 28.33 2.15
N ASP A 286 -3.55 28.40 3.32
CA ASP A 286 -2.37 29.25 3.54
C ASP A 286 -1.00 28.55 3.45
N SER A 287 -0.95 27.22 3.36
CA SER A 287 0.32 26.48 3.45
C SER A 287 0.32 25.18 2.68
N ILE A 288 1.40 24.96 1.91
CA ILE A 288 1.65 23.67 1.27
C ILE A 288 2.08 22.68 2.34
N ARG A 289 1.55 21.47 2.28
CA ARG A 289 1.99 20.36 3.12
C ARG A 289 2.37 19.17 2.26
N TRP A 290 3.58 18.67 2.50
CA TRP A 290 4.12 17.53 1.78
C TRP A 290 3.97 16.25 2.60
N PRO A 291 3.86 15.08 1.94
CA PRO A 291 4.29 13.85 2.59
C PRO A 291 5.77 13.95 2.95
N SER A 292 6.12 13.60 4.20
CA SER A 292 7.48 13.77 4.74
C SER A 292 8.56 13.16 3.84
N LEU A 293 8.31 11.99 3.26
CA LEU A 293 9.27 11.28 2.40
C LEU A 293 9.56 11.96 1.05
N ILE A 294 8.69 12.87 0.60
CA ILE A 294 8.85 13.57 -0.69
C ILE A 294 8.89 15.09 -0.54
N ALA A 295 8.97 15.60 0.68
CA ALA A 295 9.21 17.02 0.90
C ALA A 295 10.53 17.44 0.20
N PRO A 296 10.58 18.58 -0.51
CA PRO A 296 11.78 18.99 -1.25
C PRO A 296 13.02 19.10 -0.35
N TYR A 297 12.79 19.64 0.84
CA TYR A 297 13.71 19.82 1.96
C TYR A 297 12.97 19.48 3.25
N GLN A 298 13.67 18.97 4.25
CA GLN A 298 13.08 18.56 5.52
C GLN A 298 13.06 19.69 6.54
N VAL A 299 14.14 20.48 6.62
CA VAL A 299 14.34 21.47 7.68
C VAL A 299 14.77 22.81 7.08
N CYS A 300 14.17 23.90 7.55
CA CYS A 300 14.55 25.26 7.22
C CYS A 300 14.99 26.02 8.48
N PHE A 301 16.22 26.51 8.50
CA PHE A 301 16.79 27.33 9.57
C PHE A 301 16.64 28.80 9.20
N ILE A 302 15.97 29.59 10.05
CA ILE A 302 15.75 31.02 9.86
C ILE A 302 16.55 31.78 10.93
N PRO A 303 17.73 32.33 10.59
CA PRO A 303 18.53 33.13 11.52
C PRO A 303 17.81 34.44 11.89
N PRO A 304 18.20 35.12 12.97
CA PRO A 304 17.70 36.44 13.32
C PRO A 304 17.89 37.47 12.19
N LYS A 305 17.19 38.61 12.28
CA LYS A 305 17.36 39.69 11.30
C LYS A 305 18.69 40.41 11.58
N LYS A 306 19.47 40.70 10.54
CA LYS A 306 20.71 41.48 10.67
C LYS A 306 20.42 42.86 11.28
N GLY A 307 21.20 43.26 12.29
CA GLY A 307 21.00 44.49 13.06
C GLY A 307 19.88 44.43 14.11
N SER A 308 19.29 43.25 14.38
CA SER A 308 18.35 43.08 15.50
C SER A 308 19.09 42.84 16.83
N LYS A 309 18.39 42.99 17.96
CA LYS A 309 18.98 42.76 19.29
C LYS A 309 19.44 41.30 19.48
N GLU A 310 18.86 40.40 18.71
CA GLU A 310 19.06 38.95 18.74
C GLU A 310 20.09 38.48 17.69
N GLU A 311 20.80 39.39 17.00
CA GLU A 311 21.77 39.04 15.94
C GLU A 311 22.84 38.04 16.40
N GLN A 312 23.21 38.06 17.68
CA GLN A 312 24.14 37.09 18.27
C GLN A 312 23.65 35.64 18.15
N GLY A 313 22.33 35.41 18.11
CA GLY A 313 21.75 34.09 17.92
C GLY A 313 21.92 33.52 16.50
N ALA A 314 22.40 34.32 15.53
CA ALA A 314 22.68 33.83 14.19
C ALA A 314 23.83 32.83 14.18
N VAL A 315 24.90 33.10 14.94
CA VAL A 315 26.07 32.22 15.05
C VAL A 315 25.67 30.85 15.63
N LEU A 316 24.84 30.85 16.67
CA LEU A 316 24.32 29.61 17.27
C LEU A 316 23.48 28.80 16.29
N LEU A 317 22.64 29.47 15.50
CA LEU A 317 21.78 28.78 14.53
C LEU A 317 22.58 28.25 13.33
N GLU A 318 23.60 28.98 12.88
CA GLU A 318 24.52 28.54 11.83
C GLU A 318 25.35 27.33 12.29
N GLN A 319 25.85 27.35 13.53
CA GLN A 319 26.49 26.17 14.14
C GLN A 319 25.52 24.99 14.21
N LEU A 320 24.29 25.20 14.67
CA LEU A 320 23.28 24.13 14.71
C LEU A 320 22.94 23.59 13.31
N TYR A 321 22.95 24.44 12.29
CA TYR A 321 22.76 24.02 10.90
C TYR A 321 23.87 23.06 10.47
N ASP A 322 25.13 23.40 10.76
CA ASP A 322 26.29 22.56 10.45
C ASP A 322 26.28 21.26 11.28
N ASP A 323 26.00 21.35 12.58
CA ASP A 323 25.92 20.21 13.50
C ASP A 323 24.83 19.22 13.09
N VAL A 324 23.65 19.71 12.67
CA VAL A 324 22.55 18.86 12.19
C VAL A 324 22.92 18.18 10.87
N ALA A 325 23.60 18.90 9.97
CA ALA A 325 24.06 18.32 8.72
C ALA A 325 25.12 17.22 8.94
N GLU A 326 25.98 17.36 9.96
CA GLU A 326 26.99 16.37 10.32
C GLU A 326 26.39 15.17 11.10
N ALA A 327 25.57 15.44 12.12
CA ALA A 327 25.03 14.43 13.01
C ALA A 327 23.97 13.54 12.34
N LEU A 328 23.26 14.06 11.32
CA LEU A 328 22.22 13.34 10.60
C LEU A 328 22.55 13.20 9.11
N PRO A 329 23.36 12.18 8.73
CA PRO A 329 23.72 11.94 7.33
C PRO A 329 22.52 11.79 6.38
N CYS A 330 21.37 11.35 6.90
CA CYS A 330 20.13 11.21 6.13
C CYS A 330 19.49 12.56 5.73
N LEU A 331 19.89 13.67 6.37
CA LEU A 331 19.43 15.02 6.07
C LEU A 331 20.41 15.82 5.21
N VAL A 332 21.56 15.24 4.84
CA VAL A 332 22.54 15.92 3.99
C VAL A 332 21.90 16.36 2.67
N GLY A 333 21.98 17.67 2.40
CA GLY A 333 21.36 18.30 1.24
C GLY A 333 19.84 18.51 1.35
N ASP A 334 19.20 18.12 2.46
CA ASP A 334 17.78 18.31 2.77
C ASP A 334 17.52 19.40 3.82
N VAL A 335 18.57 20.08 4.27
CA VAL A 335 18.51 21.22 5.19
C VAL A 335 18.76 22.52 4.43
N VAL A 336 17.99 23.56 4.73
CA VAL A 336 18.10 24.90 4.12
C VAL A 336 18.38 25.93 5.20
N LEU A 337 19.33 26.83 4.95
CA LEU A 337 19.53 28.05 5.72
C LEU A 337 18.91 29.23 4.95
N ASP A 338 17.94 29.93 5.55
CA ASP A 338 17.34 31.14 4.97
C ASP A 338 18.19 32.37 5.32
N ASP A 339 19.28 32.52 4.57
CA ASP A 339 20.30 33.57 4.68
C ASP A 339 19.84 34.98 4.25
N ARG A 340 18.55 35.15 3.95
CA ARG A 340 17.94 36.46 3.61
C ARG A 340 17.74 37.32 4.86
N THR A 341 18.81 37.55 5.63
CA THR A 341 18.82 38.21 6.94
C THR A 341 18.36 39.67 6.90
N GLN A 342 18.25 40.29 5.72
CA GLN A 342 17.63 41.60 5.51
C GLN A 342 16.11 41.58 5.72
N MET A 343 15.47 40.41 5.59
CA MET A 343 14.03 40.22 5.73
C MET A 343 13.65 39.96 7.19
N THR A 344 12.41 40.30 7.56
CA THR A 344 11.87 39.94 8.89
C THR A 344 11.64 38.43 8.98
N ILE A 345 11.78 37.88 10.19
CA ILE A 345 11.50 36.46 10.49
C ILE A 345 10.08 36.10 10.02
N GLY A 346 9.08 36.94 10.31
CA GLY A 346 7.70 36.68 9.90
C GLY A 346 7.51 36.56 8.38
N LYS A 347 8.23 37.37 7.58
CA LYS A 347 8.16 37.26 6.11
C LYS A 347 8.82 35.97 5.62
N ARG A 348 9.98 35.61 6.17
CA ARG A 348 10.67 34.35 5.87
C ARG A 348 9.88 33.12 6.30
N LEU A 349 9.24 33.17 7.47
CA LEU A 349 8.34 32.12 7.94
C LEU A 349 7.12 31.95 7.03
N LYS A 350 6.57 33.05 6.50
CA LYS A 350 5.48 32.98 5.50
C LYS A 350 5.95 32.29 4.21
N ASP A 351 7.14 32.63 3.72
CA ASP A 351 7.73 31.96 2.55
C ASP A 351 8.01 30.47 2.82
N ALA A 352 8.49 30.13 4.01
CA ALA A 352 8.72 28.75 4.43
C ALA A 352 7.40 27.94 4.48
N ASN A 353 6.33 28.52 5.02
CA ASN A 353 5.00 27.90 5.02
C ASN A 353 4.43 27.73 3.60
N LYS A 354 4.69 28.68 2.69
CA LYS A 354 4.27 28.58 1.28
C LYS A 354 4.99 27.45 0.53
N LEU A 355 6.27 27.22 0.83
CA LEU A 355 7.05 26.11 0.26
C LEU A 355 6.74 24.77 0.94
N GLY A 356 6.30 24.81 2.20
CA GLY A 356 5.83 23.66 2.96
C GLY A 356 6.93 22.87 3.67
N TYR A 357 7.99 23.53 4.16
CA TYR A 357 9.01 22.84 4.94
C TYR A 357 8.37 22.10 6.13
N PRO A 358 8.63 20.78 6.30
CA PRO A 358 8.10 20.01 7.42
C PRO A 358 8.52 20.57 8.78
N TYR A 359 9.78 21.01 8.89
CA TYR A 359 10.33 21.60 10.10
C TYR A 359 10.94 22.97 9.80
N VAL A 360 10.67 23.94 10.68
CA VAL A 360 11.27 25.28 10.64
C VAL A 360 11.89 25.58 11.99
N VAL A 361 13.18 25.89 12.02
CA VAL A 361 13.94 26.20 13.24
C VAL A 361 14.28 27.68 13.23
N ILE A 362 13.97 28.38 14.31
CA ILE A 362 14.18 29.83 14.43
C ILE A 362 14.92 30.11 15.73
N ALA A 363 16.02 30.85 15.67
CA ALA A 363 16.67 31.37 16.86
C ALA A 363 15.94 32.63 17.36
N GLY A 364 15.25 32.50 18.50
CA GLY A 364 14.68 33.62 19.24
C GLY A 364 15.64 34.17 20.30
N ARG A 365 15.18 35.18 21.05
CA ARG A 365 15.97 35.81 22.13
C ARG A 365 16.50 34.80 23.17
N ARG A 366 15.70 33.80 23.49
CA ARG A 366 15.99 32.78 24.52
C ARG A 366 16.96 31.69 24.05
N ALA A 367 17.29 31.66 22.75
CA ALA A 367 18.31 30.75 22.24
C ALA A 367 19.72 31.10 22.76
N CYS A 368 19.93 32.34 23.23
CA CYS A 368 21.18 32.80 23.82
C CYS A 368 21.24 32.64 25.35
N GLU A 369 20.21 32.07 25.98
CA GLU A 369 20.22 31.73 27.41
C GLU A 369 21.05 30.44 27.63
N ASP A 370 21.60 30.26 28.83
CA ASP A 370 22.30 29.02 29.22
C ASP A 370 21.50 28.30 30.32
N PRO A 371 20.90 27.12 30.04
CA PRO A 371 20.92 26.40 28.76
C PRO A 371 19.97 27.01 27.70
N PRO A 372 20.22 26.77 26.39
CA PRO A 372 19.34 27.24 25.32
C PRO A 372 17.94 26.65 25.45
N VAL A 373 16.90 27.51 25.37
CA VAL A 373 15.52 27.05 25.47
C VAL A 373 14.93 26.77 24.09
N PHE A 374 14.48 25.55 23.88
CA PHE A 374 13.75 25.12 22.68
C PHE A 374 12.24 25.18 22.93
N GLU A 375 11.51 25.87 22.06
CA GLU A 375 10.05 25.97 22.13
C GLU A 375 9.45 25.67 20.75
N GLU A 376 8.36 24.90 20.73
CA GLU A 376 7.59 24.71 19.51
C GLU A 376 6.88 26.02 19.15
N LEU A 377 7.08 26.54 17.93
CA LEU A 377 6.50 27.82 17.52
C LEU A 377 4.97 27.84 17.63
N GLU A 378 4.31 26.70 17.42
CA GLU A 378 2.85 26.57 17.59
C GLU A 378 2.39 26.64 19.06
N ALA A 379 3.31 26.55 20.03
CA ALA A 379 3.04 26.78 21.45
C ALA A 379 3.13 28.26 21.84
N ILE A 380 3.66 29.13 20.97
CA ILE A 380 3.76 30.58 21.21
C ILE A 380 2.47 31.26 20.70
N PRO A 381 1.71 31.95 21.57
CA PRO A 381 0.44 32.64 21.25
C PRO A 381 0.42 33.42 19.93
N LEU A 382 1.50 34.14 19.65
CA LEU A 382 1.64 35.02 18.48
C LEU A 382 1.68 34.24 17.15
N PHE A 383 2.09 32.98 17.17
CA PHE A 383 2.28 32.14 15.98
C PHE A 383 1.28 30.97 15.92
N MET A 384 0.34 30.89 16.86
CA MET A 384 -0.69 29.88 16.90
C MET A 384 -1.63 30.03 15.69
N LYS A 385 -1.69 29.01 14.85
CA LYS A 385 -2.70 28.91 13.78
C LYS A 385 -4.05 28.41 14.30
N ARG A 386 -4.07 27.83 15.51
CA ARG A 386 -5.25 27.34 16.21
C ARG A 386 -5.11 27.68 17.69
N CYS A 387 -6.13 28.30 18.27
CA CYS A 387 -6.18 28.55 19.70
C CYS A 387 -6.25 27.21 20.46
N PRO A 388 -5.53 27.04 21.59
CA PRO A 388 -5.70 25.87 22.44
C PRO A 388 -7.15 25.79 22.91
N ALA A 389 -7.68 24.57 23.05
CA ALA A 389 -9.06 24.36 23.51
C ALA A 389 -9.29 24.84 24.97
N GLU A 390 -8.22 24.92 25.76
CA GLU A 390 -8.19 25.38 27.14
C GLU A 390 -6.93 26.23 27.34
N ILE A 391 -7.08 27.45 27.89
CA ILE A 391 -5.97 28.37 28.16
C ILE A 391 -5.82 28.50 29.67
N ASP A 392 -4.67 28.08 30.20
CA ASP A 392 -4.32 28.27 31.60
C ASP A 392 -3.83 29.71 31.82
N ALA A 393 -4.68 30.55 32.40
CA ALA A 393 -4.40 31.96 32.65
C ALA A 393 -3.19 32.21 33.57
N THR A 394 -2.82 31.22 34.39
CA THR A 394 -1.66 31.27 35.28
C THR A 394 -0.34 30.95 34.56
N GLN A 395 -0.37 30.10 33.52
CA GLN A 395 0.82 29.73 32.75
C GLN A 395 1.01 30.60 31.50
N GLN A 396 -0.07 31.13 30.91
CA GLN A 396 -0.05 31.89 29.65
C GLN A 396 -0.86 33.19 29.73
N PRO A 397 -0.44 34.16 30.57
CA PRO A 397 -1.20 35.39 30.84
C PRO A 397 -1.39 36.29 29.62
N ALA A 398 -0.45 36.27 28.65
CA ALA A 398 -0.57 37.04 27.41
C ALA A 398 -1.68 36.51 26.48
N LEU A 399 -1.88 35.17 26.46
CA LEU A 399 -2.92 34.52 25.65
C LEU A 399 -4.30 34.74 26.28
N ALA A 400 -4.38 34.69 27.61
CA ALA A 400 -5.58 35.04 28.37
C ALA A 400 -6.00 36.51 28.16
N CYS A 401 -5.03 37.44 28.11
CA CYS A 401 -5.28 38.86 27.86
C CYS A 401 -5.77 39.16 26.42
N LEU A 402 -5.25 38.45 25.41
CA LEU A 402 -5.75 38.56 24.04
C LEU A 402 -7.16 37.98 23.89
N GLN A 403 -7.46 36.91 24.63
CA GLN A 403 -8.79 36.32 24.68
C GLN A 403 -9.80 37.25 25.37
N SER A 404 -9.40 37.94 26.45
CA SER A 404 -10.24 38.92 27.13
C SER A 404 -10.50 40.20 26.31
N LEU A 405 -9.67 40.50 25.32
CA LEU A 405 -9.88 41.63 24.40
C LEU A 405 -10.81 41.30 23.22
N LEU A 406 -10.97 40.03 22.88
CA LEU A 406 -11.78 39.55 21.74
C LEU A 406 -13.22 39.19 22.13
N PHE A 407 -13.46 38.86 23.40
CA PHE A 407 -14.76 38.49 23.91
C PHE A 407 -15.17 39.51 24.97
N ASP A 408 -16.00 40.45 24.52
CA ASP A 408 -16.70 41.43 25.35
C ASP A 408 -17.30 40.75 26.59
N GLU A 409 -16.88 41.16 27.78
CA GLU A 409 -17.44 40.71 29.04
C GLU A 409 -18.84 41.33 29.21
N GLU A 410 -19.89 40.49 29.24
CA GLU A 410 -21.13 40.68 30.04
C GLU A 410 -22.20 39.62 29.69
N LYS A 411 -21.86 38.34 29.59
CA LYS A 411 -22.89 37.27 29.54
C LYS A 411 -22.58 36.16 30.53
N GLU A 412 -23.57 35.84 31.34
CA GLU A 412 -23.50 34.74 32.31
C GLU A 412 -23.18 33.41 31.59
N PRO A 413 -22.34 32.52 32.17
CA PRO A 413 -21.91 31.28 31.51
C PRO A 413 -23.05 30.38 31.02
N ALA A 414 -24.21 30.41 31.68
CA ALA A 414 -25.41 29.69 31.27
C ALA A 414 -26.04 30.25 29.99
N GLU A 415 -26.04 31.59 29.83
CA GLU A 415 -26.54 32.25 28.62
C GLU A 415 -25.61 32.00 27.44
N LEU A 416 -24.30 31.98 27.68
CA LEU A 416 -23.30 31.68 26.67
C LEU A 416 -23.41 30.23 26.18
N ALA A 417 -23.63 29.27 27.09
CA ALA A 417 -23.90 27.88 26.73
C ALA A 417 -25.19 27.72 25.89
N ALA A 418 -26.23 28.48 26.22
CA ALA A 418 -27.49 28.49 25.47
C ALA A 418 -27.33 29.11 24.07
N MET A 419 -26.50 30.16 23.95
CA MET A 419 -26.17 30.78 22.67
C MET A 419 -25.44 29.80 21.75
N TYR A 420 -24.39 29.13 22.25
CA TYR A 420 -23.66 28.09 21.51
C TYR A 420 -24.52 26.88 21.13
N LYS A 421 -25.49 26.50 21.97
CA LYS A 421 -26.51 25.50 21.60
C LYS A 421 -27.29 25.96 20.36
N ASN A 422 -27.76 27.20 20.34
CA ASN A 422 -28.57 27.73 19.24
C ASN A 422 -27.75 27.87 17.95
N GLU A 423 -26.50 28.33 18.06
CA GLU A 423 -25.56 28.40 16.95
C GLU A 423 -25.24 27.01 16.38
N GLY A 424 -24.96 26.04 17.26
CA GLY A 424 -24.78 24.65 16.86
C GLY A 424 -26.01 24.05 16.17
N ASN A 425 -27.21 24.40 16.62
CA ASN A 425 -28.46 23.97 15.98
C ASN A 425 -28.62 24.60 14.58
N ALA A 426 -28.25 25.87 14.40
CA ALA A 426 -28.29 26.56 13.11
C ALA A 426 -27.35 25.87 12.11
N TYR A 427 -26.09 25.66 12.49
CA TYR A 427 -25.13 24.92 11.66
C TYR A 427 -25.56 23.48 11.37
N PHE A 428 -26.19 22.82 12.35
CA PHE A 428 -26.75 21.49 12.13
C PHE A 428 -27.88 21.49 11.09
N GLY A 429 -28.72 22.53 11.07
CA GLY A 429 -29.75 22.76 10.06
C GLY A 429 -29.18 23.03 8.66
N GLU A 430 -28.07 23.79 8.59
CA GLU A 430 -27.31 24.06 7.37
C GLU A 430 -26.52 22.85 6.86
N LYS A 431 -26.50 21.74 7.62
CA LYS A 431 -25.72 20.52 7.36
C LYS A 431 -24.19 20.70 7.48
N ASP A 432 -23.72 21.81 8.06
CA ASP A 432 -22.32 21.97 8.47
C ASP A 432 -22.13 21.34 9.86
N TYR A 433 -22.01 20.01 9.87
CA TYR A 433 -21.87 19.25 11.11
C TYR A 433 -20.54 19.51 11.82
N GLY A 434 -19.50 19.94 11.10
CA GLY A 434 -18.19 20.25 11.67
C GLY A 434 -18.21 21.54 12.50
N ARG A 435 -18.88 22.60 12.01
CA ARG A 435 -19.13 23.81 12.80
C ARG A 435 -20.12 23.54 13.94
N ALA A 436 -21.14 22.71 13.71
CA ALA A 436 -22.08 22.33 14.77
C ALA A 436 -21.38 21.66 15.96
N VAL A 437 -20.48 20.69 15.72
CA VAL A 437 -19.69 20.04 16.78
C VAL A 437 -18.84 21.04 17.56
N ARG A 438 -18.20 21.99 16.85
CA ARG A 438 -17.39 23.04 17.49
C ARG A 438 -18.26 23.91 18.41
N ALA A 439 -19.36 24.44 17.90
CA ALA A 439 -20.28 25.27 18.68
C ALA A 439 -20.81 24.53 19.93
N TYR A 440 -21.28 23.28 19.80
CA TYR A 440 -21.72 22.51 20.97
C TYR A 440 -20.59 22.24 21.97
N SER A 441 -19.35 22.09 21.50
CA SER A 441 -18.20 21.89 22.37
C SER A 441 -17.86 23.15 23.14
N GLU A 442 -17.91 24.33 22.51
CA GLU A 442 -17.77 25.61 23.21
C GLU A 442 -18.86 25.81 24.26
N GLY A 443 -20.10 25.42 23.94
CA GLY A 443 -21.21 25.41 24.90
C GLY A 443 -20.93 24.52 26.11
N LEU A 444 -20.38 23.31 25.91
CA LEU A 444 -20.07 22.37 26.99
C LEU A 444 -18.84 22.74 27.84
N ARG A 445 -17.96 23.62 27.35
CA ARG A 445 -16.81 24.15 28.11
C ARG A 445 -17.22 25.23 29.11
N GLN A 446 -18.37 25.88 28.91
CA GLN A 446 -18.85 26.89 29.83
C GLN A 446 -19.14 26.27 31.21
N ARG A 447 -18.81 27.00 32.28
CA ARG A 447 -19.08 26.57 33.66
C ARG A 447 -20.51 26.98 34.04
N PHE A 448 -21.49 26.13 33.72
CA PHE A 448 -22.90 26.34 34.09
C PHE A 448 -23.49 25.11 34.79
N GLY A 449 -24.41 25.34 35.73
CA GLY A 449 -25.03 24.29 36.57
C GLY A 449 -26.27 23.63 35.98
N ASP A 450 -26.76 24.08 34.81
CA ASP A 450 -27.97 23.53 34.18
C ASP A 450 -27.72 22.15 33.55
N VAL A 451 -28.14 21.12 34.28
CA VAL A 451 -28.02 19.71 33.89
C VAL A 451 -28.83 19.39 32.63
N GLU A 452 -29.99 20.03 32.44
CA GLU A 452 -30.86 19.82 31.28
C GLU A 452 -30.20 20.35 30.02
N LEU A 453 -29.71 21.60 30.06
CA LEU A 453 -29.00 22.21 28.94
C LEU A 453 -27.74 21.40 28.58
N ARG A 454 -27.03 20.87 29.59
CA ARG A 454 -25.84 20.04 29.38
C ARG A 454 -26.16 18.70 28.72
N ALA A 455 -27.22 18.02 29.15
CA ALA A 455 -27.68 16.78 28.53
C ALA A 455 -28.12 17.00 27.07
N VAL A 456 -28.81 18.12 26.79
CA VAL A 456 -29.22 18.50 25.43
C VAL A 456 -28.02 18.78 24.53
N LEU A 457 -27.04 19.55 25.00
CA LEU A 457 -25.81 19.86 24.26
C LEU A 457 -25.02 18.59 23.90
N LEU A 458 -24.80 17.68 24.87
CA LEU A 458 -24.15 16.39 24.63
C LEU A 458 -24.92 15.54 23.63
N SER A 459 -26.24 15.47 23.77
CA SER A 459 -27.10 14.74 22.84
C SER A 459 -26.98 15.32 21.43
N ASN A 460 -27.05 16.64 21.26
CA ASN A 460 -26.97 17.29 19.95
C ASN A 460 -25.58 17.17 19.32
N ARG A 461 -24.52 17.24 20.12
CA ARG A 461 -23.16 16.95 19.67
C ARG A 461 -23.00 15.50 19.23
N ALA A 462 -23.60 14.55 19.95
CA ALA A 462 -23.65 13.15 19.54
C ALA A 462 -24.32 12.98 18.17
N ALA A 463 -25.44 13.68 17.91
CA ALA A 463 -26.05 13.67 16.59
C ALA A 463 -25.15 14.23 15.49
N ALA A 464 -24.44 15.32 15.75
CA ALA A 464 -23.52 15.90 14.77
C ALA A 464 -22.33 14.96 14.49
N HIS A 465 -21.78 14.32 15.53
CA HIS A 465 -20.76 13.29 15.38
C HIS A 465 -21.27 12.06 14.60
N CYS A 466 -22.50 11.60 14.81
CA CYS A 466 -23.09 10.52 14.02
C CYS A 466 -23.17 10.89 12.52
N ARG A 467 -23.47 12.15 12.19
CA ARG A 467 -23.51 12.61 10.78
C ARG A 467 -22.13 12.70 10.14
N LEU A 468 -21.09 12.90 10.94
CA LEU A 468 -19.68 12.92 10.50
C LEU A 468 -19.03 11.52 10.47
N GLY A 469 -19.72 10.46 10.91
CA GLY A 469 -19.16 9.11 11.02
C GLY A 469 -18.30 8.87 12.28
N ASN A 470 -18.27 9.82 13.23
CA ASN A 470 -17.48 9.72 14.46
C ASN A 470 -18.24 8.95 15.56
N TYR A 471 -18.60 7.69 15.31
CA TYR A 471 -19.51 6.92 16.17
C TYR A 471 -19.00 6.68 17.59
N ARG A 472 -17.68 6.56 17.79
CA ARG A 472 -17.09 6.40 19.13
C ARG A 472 -17.29 7.65 19.99
N SER A 473 -17.00 8.83 19.43
CA SER A 473 -17.23 10.11 20.11
C SER A 473 -18.72 10.36 20.35
N ALA A 474 -19.56 10.06 19.36
CA ALA A 474 -21.01 10.15 19.50
C ALA A 474 -21.54 9.25 20.61
N LEU A 475 -21.03 8.02 20.72
CA LEU A 475 -21.42 7.08 21.76
C LEU A 475 -21.01 7.57 23.16
N ALA A 476 -19.80 8.13 23.29
CA ALA A 476 -19.34 8.71 24.55
C ALA A 476 -20.28 9.84 25.01
N ASP A 477 -20.62 10.76 24.10
CA ASP A 477 -21.54 11.87 24.36
C ASP A 477 -22.96 11.38 24.70
N ALA A 478 -23.49 10.41 23.95
CA ALA A 478 -24.79 9.81 24.21
C ALA A 478 -24.84 9.10 25.58
N THR A 479 -23.76 8.41 25.95
CA THR A 479 -23.62 7.74 27.26
C THR A 479 -23.57 8.78 28.38
N GLN A 480 -22.85 9.88 28.19
CA GLN A 480 -22.78 10.95 29.18
C GLN A 480 -24.12 11.68 29.32
N ALA A 481 -24.81 11.96 28.21
CA ALA A 481 -26.16 12.52 28.22
C ALA A 481 -27.15 11.60 28.95
N ARG A 482 -27.07 10.28 28.73
CA ARG A 482 -27.86 9.27 29.45
C ARG A 482 -27.55 9.25 30.95
N LYS A 483 -26.27 9.39 31.34
CA LYS A 483 -25.88 9.44 32.77
C LYS A 483 -26.45 10.68 33.47
N LEU A 484 -26.48 11.83 32.78
CA LEU A 484 -27.06 13.06 33.32
C LEU A 484 -28.59 12.99 33.37
N LYS A 485 -29.20 12.41 32.33
CA LYS A 485 -30.64 12.32 32.18
C LYS A 485 -31.05 10.93 31.64
N PRO A 486 -31.34 9.97 32.54
CA PRO A 486 -31.69 8.60 32.15
C PRO A 486 -32.96 8.48 31.30
N ASP A 487 -33.90 9.42 31.42
CA ASP A 487 -35.14 9.49 30.63
C ASP A 487 -34.95 10.21 29.28
N HIS A 488 -33.72 10.61 28.91
CA HIS A 488 -33.47 11.33 27.66
C HIS A 488 -33.52 10.42 26.43
N LEU A 489 -34.73 10.15 25.94
CA LEU A 489 -35.01 9.22 24.84
C LEU A 489 -34.14 9.47 23.58
N LYS A 490 -33.91 10.74 23.21
CA LYS A 490 -33.07 11.09 22.04
C LYS A 490 -31.63 10.63 22.19
N ALA A 491 -31.04 10.73 23.39
CA ALA A 491 -29.68 10.25 23.64
C ALA A 491 -29.61 8.72 23.59
N ILE A 492 -30.63 8.03 24.11
CA ILE A 492 -30.71 6.56 24.05
C ILE A 492 -30.82 6.07 22.60
N VAL A 493 -31.69 6.68 21.80
CA VAL A 493 -31.81 6.40 20.35
C VAL A 493 -30.47 6.62 19.64
N ARG A 494 -29.78 7.73 19.94
CA ARG A 494 -28.47 8.05 19.36
C ARG A 494 -27.41 7.01 19.75
N GLY A 495 -27.37 6.57 21.01
CA GLY A 495 -26.44 5.56 21.49
C GLY A 495 -26.71 4.16 20.91
N ALA A 496 -27.98 3.75 20.80
CA ALA A 496 -28.36 2.50 20.14
C ALA A 496 -27.93 2.48 18.67
N LEU A 497 -28.11 3.60 17.95
CA LEU A 497 -27.62 3.76 16.59
C LEU A 497 -26.08 3.71 16.52
N CYS A 498 -25.36 4.32 17.46
CA CYS A 498 -23.91 4.24 17.47
C CYS A 498 -23.41 2.80 17.67
N HIS A 499 -24.03 2.04 18.59
CA HIS A 499 -23.68 0.64 18.81
C HIS A 499 -23.96 -0.22 17.57
N MET A 500 -25.02 0.08 16.80
CA MET A 500 -25.27 -0.57 15.50
C MET A 500 -24.16 -0.31 14.49
N GLU A 501 -23.76 0.94 14.33
CA GLU A 501 -22.70 1.33 13.36
C GLU A 501 -21.32 0.80 13.79
N LEU A 502 -21.08 0.66 15.10
CA LEU A 502 -19.88 0.03 15.66
C LEU A 502 -19.92 -1.51 15.63
N LYS A 503 -20.99 -2.12 15.10
CA LYS A 503 -21.23 -3.57 15.06
C LYS A 503 -21.29 -4.25 16.44
N ASN A 504 -21.54 -3.49 17.50
CA ASN A 504 -21.74 -4.00 18.85
C ASN A 504 -23.22 -4.35 19.05
N TYR A 505 -23.69 -5.40 18.36
CA TYR A 505 -25.13 -5.71 18.26
C TYR A 505 -25.77 -6.08 19.60
N SER A 506 -25.03 -6.74 20.50
CA SER A 506 -25.50 -7.06 21.85
C SER A 506 -25.84 -5.80 22.65
N GLU A 507 -24.94 -4.83 22.65
CA GLU A 507 -25.13 -3.55 23.32
C GLU A 507 -26.22 -2.71 22.65
N ALA A 508 -26.31 -2.73 21.31
CA ALA A 508 -27.38 -2.05 20.59
C ALA A 508 -28.77 -2.53 21.03
N ILE A 509 -28.94 -3.85 21.23
CA ILE A 509 -30.18 -4.45 21.74
C ILE A 509 -30.45 -3.97 23.17
N ALA A 510 -29.45 -3.98 24.05
CA ALA A 510 -29.60 -3.54 25.43
C ALA A 510 -30.06 -2.08 25.54
N TRP A 511 -29.48 -1.18 24.74
CA TRP A 511 -29.88 0.22 24.66
C TRP A 511 -31.30 0.40 24.11
N CYS A 512 -31.69 -0.40 23.12
CA CYS A 512 -33.07 -0.40 22.61
C CYS A 512 -34.07 -0.86 23.67
N GLU A 513 -33.77 -1.93 24.41
CA GLU A 513 -34.64 -2.43 25.47
C GLU A 513 -34.80 -1.44 26.62
N GLU A 514 -33.72 -0.72 26.96
CA GLU A 514 -33.76 0.36 27.95
C GLU A 514 -34.64 1.53 27.47
N GLY A 515 -34.47 2.00 26.23
CA GLY A 515 -35.30 3.07 25.68
C GLY A 515 -36.77 2.69 25.49
N LEU A 516 -37.05 1.43 25.13
CA LEU A 516 -38.42 0.91 25.00
C LEU A 516 -39.14 0.71 26.33
N ARG A 517 -38.41 0.65 27.47
CA ARG A 517 -39.02 0.75 28.80
C ARG A 517 -39.54 2.15 29.10
N ILE A 518 -38.90 3.18 28.54
CA ILE A 518 -39.31 4.59 28.69
C ILE A 518 -40.47 4.89 27.75
N ASP A 519 -40.34 4.55 26.47
CA ASP A 519 -41.42 4.66 25.47
C ASP A 519 -41.52 3.36 24.65
N SER A 520 -42.53 2.56 24.96
CA SER A 520 -42.77 1.27 24.29
C SER A 520 -43.19 1.38 22.83
N LYS A 521 -43.56 2.59 22.35
CA LYS A 521 -44.01 2.85 20.98
C LYS A 521 -42.98 3.58 20.13
N GLU A 522 -41.78 3.85 20.65
CA GLU A 522 -40.72 4.53 19.90
C GLU A 522 -40.26 3.68 18.70
N LYS A 523 -40.76 4.05 17.51
CA LYS A 523 -40.60 3.31 16.26
C LYS A 523 -39.13 3.04 15.93
N LYS A 524 -38.25 4.01 16.21
CA LYS A 524 -36.83 3.91 15.83
C LYS A 524 -36.08 2.85 16.63
N LEU A 525 -36.41 2.68 17.91
CA LEU A 525 -35.80 1.64 18.75
C LEU A 525 -36.29 0.24 18.38
N LEU A 526 -37.59 0.09 18.04
CA LEU A 526 -38.14 -1.18 17.54
C LEU A 526 -37.45 -1.64 16.24
N GLU A 527 -37.25 -0.72 15.30
CA GLU A 527 -36.56 -0.99 14.04
C GLU A 527 -35.09 -1.39 14.26
N VAL A 528 -34.36 -0.61 15.08
CA VAL A 528 -32.96 -0.87 15.39
C VAL A 528 -32.78 -2.22 16.10
N ARG A 529 -33.64 -2.55 17.08
CA ARG A 529 -33.59 -3.83 17.79
C ARG A 529 -33.77 -5.03 16.85
N SER A 530 -34.80 -5.00 16.00
CA SER A 530 -35.07 -6.06 15.03
C SER A 530 -33.89 -6.28 14.06
N LYS A 531 -33.25 -5.18 13.63
CA LYS A 531 -32.05 -5.24 12.79
C LYS A 531 -30.83 -5.80 13.55
N ALA A 532 -30.61 -5.37 14.79
CA ALA A 532 -29.52 -5.82 15.64
C ALA A 532 -29.59 -7.33 15.91
N ASP A 533 -30.78 -7.85 16.25
CA ASP A 533 -31.01 -9.27 16.51
C ASP A 533 -30.69 -10.15 15.30
N LYS A 534 -31.07 -9.70 14.08
CA LYS A 534 -30.77 -10.42 12.84
C LYS A 534 -29.27 -10.49 12.58
N LEU A 535 -28.55 -9.37 12.73
CA LEU A 535 -27.12 -9.27 12.47
C LEU A 535 -26.29 -10.08 13.48
N LYS A 536 -26.66 -10.04 14.76
CA LYS A 536 -26.02 -10.85 15.82
C LYS A 536 -26.04 -12.35 15.49
N ARG A 537 -27.18 -12.87 15.01
CA ARG A 537 -27.31 -14.29 14.63
C ARG A 537 -26.43 -14.68 13.44
N VAL A 538 -26.20 -13.75 12.50
CA VAL A 538 -25.31 -13.98 11.35
C VAL A 538 -23.86 -14.04 11.81
N GLU A 539 -23.43 -13.12 12.66
CA GLU A 539 -22.08 -13.09 13.23
C GLU A 539 -21.75 -14.36 14.02
N GLU A 540 -22.67 -14.81 14.89
CA GLU A 540 -22.50 -16.06 15.65
C GLU A 540 -22.36 -17.29 14.74
N ARG A 541 -23.11 -17.34 13.63
CA ARG A 541 -23.03 -18.42 12.64
C ARG A 541 -21.68 -18.42 11.91
N ASP A 542 -21.22 -17.25 11.49
CA ASP A 542 -19.99 -17.13 10.70
C ASP A 542 -18.76 -17.39 11.59
N ALA A 543 -18.78 -16.95 12.86
CA ALA A 543 -17.78 -17.32 13.87
C ALA A 543 -17.71 -18.83 14.10
N ARG A 544 -18.86 -19.52 14.14
CA ARG A 544 -18.90 -20.99 14.24
C ARG A 544 -18.28 -21.68 13.02
N LYS A 545 -18.51 -21.16 11.81
CA LYS A 545 -17.89 -21.68 10.57
C LYS A 545 -16.38 -21.48 10.56
N ALA A 546 -15.90 -20.30 10.95
CA ALA A 546 -14.47 -20.01 11.03
C ALA A 546 -13.76 -20.94 12.03
N LYS A 547 -14.34 -21.15 13.22
CA LYS A 547 -13.82 -22.08 14.23
C LYS A 547 -13.78 -23.53 13.72
N ALA A 548 -14.79 -23.95 12.95
CA ALA A 548 -14.81 -25.28 12.34
C ALA A 548 -13.73 -25.44 11.25
N MET A 549 -13.51 -24.41 10.42
CA MET A 549 -12.47 -24.41 9.38
C MET A 549 -11.07 -24.45 9.98
N ALA A 550 -10.80 -23.64 11.00
CA ALA A 550 -9.52 -23.65 11.73
C ALA A 550 -9.25 -25.01 12.40
N LYS A 551 -10.27 -25.63 13.01
CA LYS A 551 -10.15 -26.98 13.58
C LYS A 551 -9.85 -28.04 12.50
N LYS A 552 -10.42 -27.89 11.29
CA LYS A 552 -10.15 -28.78 10.15
C LYS A 552 -8.71 -28.64 9.67
N GLU A 553 -8.21 -27.42 9.54
CA GLU A 553 -6.83 -27.14 9.12
C GLU A 553 -5.82 -27.68 10.15
N GLN A 554 -6.10 -27.50 11.44
CA GLN A 554 -5.28 -28.05 12.52
C GLN A 554 -5.20 -29.58 12.46
N CYS A 555 -6.34 -30.25 12.29
CA CYS A 555 -6.40 -31.72 12.15
C CYS A 555 -5.63 -32.21 10.91
N GLN A 556 -5.69 -31.48 9.79
CA GLN A 556 -4.91 -31.81 8.60
C GLN A 556 -3.40 -31.69 8.83
N LYS A 557 -2.96 -30.65 9.55
CA LYS A 557 -1.54 -30.46 9.92
C LYS A 557 -1.02 -31.58 10.83
N GLU A 558 -1.80 -31.97 11.83
CA GLU A 558 -1.44 -33.07 12.75
C GLU A 558 -1.30 -34.41 12.02
N ARG A 559 -2.22 -34.70 11.07
CA ARG A 559 -2.14 -35.90 10.22
C ARG A 559 -0.89 -35.92 9.34
N LEU A 560 -0.54 -34.79 8.74
CA LEU A 560 0.65 -34.66 7.89
C LEU A 560 1.93 -34.90 8.70
N LEU A 561 2.03 -34.31 9.90
CA LEU A 561 3.17 -34.53 10.79
C LEU A 561 3.29 -35.98 11.26
N ALA A 562 2.17 -36.63 11.58
CA ALA A 562 2.16 -38.03 11.95
C ALA A 562 2.72 -38.91 10.81
N ALA A 563 2.27 -38.65 9.57
CA ALA A 563 2.74 -39.38 8.39
C ALA A 563 4.24 -39.20 8.12
N ILE A 564 4.78 -37.99 8.28
CA ILE A 564 6.22 -37.69 8.14
C ILE A 564 7.04 -38.42 9.22
N LYS A 565 6.57 -38.39 10.47
CA LYS A 565 7.22 -39.07 11.61
C LYS A 565 7.22 -40.59 11.43
N GLU A 566 6.09 -41.18 11.03
CA GLU A 566 5.96 -42.62 10.77
C GLU A 566 6.98 -43.12 9.72
N ARG A 567 7.27 -42.27 8.74
CA ARG A 567 8.23 -42.56 7.66
C ARG A 567 9.68 -42.30 8.04
N ASN A 568 9.98 -41.93 9.29
CA ASN A 568 11.34 -41.61 9.77
C ASN A 568 12.06 -40.51 8.97
N ILE A 569 11.31 -39.57 8.38
CA ILE A 569 11.89 -38.45 7.61
C ILE A 569 12.32 -37.35 8.56
N LYS A 570 13.56 -36.87 8.41
CA LYS A 570 14.14 -35.82 9.28
C LYS A 570 13.93 -34.44 8.65
N LEU A 571 13.45 -33.50 9.46
CA LEU A 571 13.22 -32.11 9.07
C LEU A 571 14.19 -31.18 9.82
N VAL A 572 14.72 -30.16 9.13
CA VAL A 572 15.42 -29.03 9.75
C VAL A 572 14.43 -27.89 9.95
N VAL A 573 14.29 -27.41 11.18
CA VAL A 573 13.48 -26.24 11.52
C VAL A 573 14.45 -25.10 11.84
N GLU A 574 14.44 -24.04 11.04
CA GLU A 574 15.17 -22.82 11.39
C GLU A 574 14.39 -22.06 12.48
N PRO A 575 15.07 -21.53 13.52
CA PRO A 575 14.42 -20.70 14.53
C PRO A 575 14.00 -19.36 13.91
N SER A 576 12.69 -19.08 13.92
CA SER A 576 12.16 -17.77 13.58
C SER A 576 12.60 -16.74 14.62
N SER A 577 13.07 -15.58 14.17
CA SER A 577 13.51 -14.45 14.99
C SER A 577 12.34 -13.72 15.67
N GLU A 578 11.64 -14.36 16.59
CA GLU A 578 10.81 -13.71 17.62
C GLU A 578 10.95 -14.54 18.91
N GLU A 579 11.18 -13.84 20.03
CA GLU A 579 11.47 -14.39 21.35
C GLU A 579 10.51 -15.51 21.78
N GLU A 580 11.02 -16.67 22.21
CA GLU A 580 10.33 -17.50 23.19
C GLU A 580 11.30 -18.43 23.94
N GLU A 581 11.15 -18.45 25.26
CA GLU A 581 12.00 -19.10 26.26
C GLU A 581 12.14 -20.63 26.07
N ILE A 582 13.33 -21.10 26.42
CA ILE A 582 13.71 -22.51 26.51
C ILE A 582 12.93 -23.16 27.67
N LEU A 583 12.18 -24.23 27.36
CA LEU A 583 11.77 -25.23 28.35
C LEU A 583 12.23 -26.62 27.89
N ASP A 584 12.73 -27.37 28.87
CA ASP A 584 13.48 -28.62 28.77
C ASP A 584 12.89 -29.73 27.88
N GLY A 585 13.80 -30.44 27.21
CA GLY A 585 13.74 -31.90 27.03
C GLY A 585 12.80 -32.44 25.97
N LEU A 586 13.40 -32.89 24.85
CA LEU A 586 12.80 -33.45 23.63
C LEU A 586 12.33 -32.39 22.64
N ALA A 587 13.07 -32.26 21.53
CA ALA A 587 12.74 -31.37 20.42
C ALA A 587 11.36 -31.73 19.82
N GLU A 588 10.31 -31.11 20.35
CA GLU A 588 9.01 -31.06 19.72
C GLU A 588 9.12 -30.22 18.45
N ILE A 589 8.93 -30.88 17.31
CA ILE A 589 8.82 -30.28 15.97
C ILE A 589 7.71 -29.21 16.00
N ARG A 590 8.06 -27.94 16.22
CA ARG A 590 7.11 -26.81 16.18
C ARG A 590 6.86 -26.38 14.73
N LEU A 591 5.58 -26.17 14.45
CA LEU A 591 4.91 -26.06 13.13
C LEU A 591 5.15 -24.77 12.32
N ASN A 592 6.04 -23.87 12.77
CA ASN A 592 6.29 -22.61 12.07
C ASN A 592 7.33 -22.76 10.94
N GLY A 593 8.12 -23.84 10.91
CA GLY A 593 9.20 -24.05 9.92
C GLY A 593 8.78 -24.35 8.47
N PHE A 594 7.48 -24.44 8.16
CA PHE A 594 6.98 -24.50 6.77
C PHE A 594 6.70 -23.08 6.25
N HIS A 595 7.68 -22.18 6.38
CA HIS A 595 7.58 -20.82 5.88
C HIS A 595 7.50 -20.82 4.34
N SER A 596 6.71 -19.88 3.80
CA SER A 596 6.35 -19.74 2.39
C SER A 596 7.45 -19.16 1.50
N ASP A 597 8.72 -19.41 1.83
CA ASP A 597 9.84 -18.78 1.13
C ASP A 597 10.31 -19.58 -0.09
N ASN A 598 9.61 -20.67 -0.43
CA ASN A 598 9.75 -21.31 -1.72
C ASN A 598 9.06 -20.45 -2.79
N VAL A 599 9.82 -20.00 -3.79
CA VAL A 599 9.38 -19.15 -4.93
C VAL A 599 8.09 -19.64 -5.62
N THR A 600 7.76 -20.93 -5.49
CA THR A 600 6.61 -21.60 -6.13
C THR A 600 5.37 -21.76 -5.25
N GLY A 601 5.45 -21.57 -3.92
CA GLY A 601 4.32 -21.73 -2.99
C GLY A 601 3.86 -23.18 -2.72
N ALA A 602 4.49 -24.17 -3.33
CA ALA A 602 4.17 -25.59 -3.18
C ALA A 602 4.50 -26.13 -1.78
N LYS A 603 3.68 -27.04 -1.27
CA LYS A 603 3.81 -27.64 0.07
C LYS A 603 3.64 -29.14 0.04
N VAL A 604 4.35 -29.81 0.95
CA VAL A 604 4.15 -31.24 1.20
C VAL A 604 2.71 -31.49 1.64
N HIS A 605 2.07 -32.48 1.05
CA HIS A 605 0.70 -32.86 1.36
C HIS A 605 0.49 -34.38 1.24
N LEU A 606 -0.59 -34.86 1.84
CA LEU A 606 -1.04 -36.24 1.73
C LEU A 606 -2.04 -36.36 0.59
N ASP A 607 -1.90 -37.40 -0.23
CA ASP A 607 -2.93 -37.78 -1.19
C ASP A 607 -4.09 -38.56 -0.54
N ALA A 608 -5.02 -39.05 -1.36
CA ALA A 608 -6.18 -39.82 -0.90
C ALA A 608 -5.80 -41.16 -0.26
N ASP A 609 -4.67 -41.74 -0.68
CA ASP A 609 -4.17 -43.04 -0.21
C ASP A 609 -3.24 -42.90 1.01
N GLY A 610 -2.95 -41.66 1.42
CA GLY A 610 -2.11 -41.35 2.58
C GLY A 610 -0.62 -41.34 2.27
N ASN A 611 -0.23 -41.23 1.00
CA ASN A 611 1.16 -41.07 0.60
C ASN A 611 1.57 -39.58 0.59
N LEU A 612 2.84 -39.33 0.89
CA LEU A 612 3.41 -37.99 0.86
C LEU A 612 3.78 -37.59 -0.57
N ASN A 613 3.44 -36.35 -0.92
CA ASN A 613 3.86 -35.70 -2.15
C ASN A 613 4.72 -34.48 -1.78
N TRP A 614 5.99 -34.51 -2.16
CA TRP A 614 6.98 -33.52 -1.76
C TRP A 614 7.34 -32.56 -2.90
N PRO A 615 7.50 -31.26 -2.63
CA PRO A 615 8.18 -30.37 -3.56
C PRO A 615 9.69 -30.68 -3.56
N VAL A 616 10.28 -31.10 -4.68
CA VAL A 616 11.70 -31.52 -4.75
C VAL A 616 12.49 -30.63 -5.71
N LEU A 617 13.67 -30.20 -5.27
CA LEU A 617 14.58 -29.35 -6.03
C LEU A 617 15.77 -30.17 -6.56
N PHE A 618 16.00 -30.13 -7.87
CA PHE A 618 17.20 -30.66 -8.52
C PHE A 618 18.17 -29.53 -8.84
N LEU A 619 19.43 -29.74 -8.54
CA LEU A 619 20.51 -28.78 -8.74
C LEU A 619 21.55 -29.36 -9.71
N TYR A 620 22.00 -28.56 -10.67
CA TYR A 620 23.01 -28.92 -11.68
C TYR A 620 24.22 -28.00 -11.56
N PRO A 621 25.18 -28.28 -10.66
CA PRO A 621 26.23 -27.33 -10.32
C PRO A 621 27.18 -26.96 -11.47
N GLU A 622 27.40 -27.87 -12.44
CA GLU A 622 28.30 -27.62 -13.60
C GLU A 622 27.80 -26.46 -14.48
N HIS A 623 26.48 -26.21 -14.52
CA HIS A 623 25.86 -25.19 -15.35
C HIS A 623 25.08 -24.14 -14.54
N GLU A 624 25.16 -24.19 -13.20
CA GLU A 624 24.39 -23.33 -12.27
C GLU A 624 22.88 -23.32 -12.57
N GLN A 625 22.35 -24.47 -13.01
CA GLN A 625 20.93 -24.63 -13.32
C GLN A 625 20.19 -25.37 -12.20
N THR A 626 18.87 -25.21 -12.17
CA THR A 626 17.98 -25.95 -11.27
C THR A 626 16.72 -26.41 -11.99
N ASP A 627 16.10 -27.48 -11.46
CA ASP A 627 14.76 -27.94 -11.83
C ASP A 627 13.94 -28.17 -10.56
N PHE A 628 12.62 -28.01 -10.66
CA PHE A 628 11.71 -28.14 -9.51
C PHE A 628 10.52 -29.04 -9.87
N ILE A 629 10.22 -29.98 -8.98
CA ILE A 629 9.07 -30.88 -9.09
C ILE A 629 8.09 -30.52 -7.96
N GLU A 630 6.91 -30.02 -8.31
CA GLU A 630 5.91 -29.52 -7.34
C GLU A 630 5.37 -30.61 -6.40
N ALA A 631 5.12 -31.80 -6.96
CA ALA A 631 4.56 -32.95 -6.24
C ALA A 631 5.28 -34.24 -6.67
N PHE A 632 6.42 -34.51 -6.03
CA PHE A 632 7.15 -35.75 -6.17
C PHE A 632 6.55 -36.78 -5.20
N HIS A 633 5.85 -37.77 -5.78
CA HIS A 633 5.23 -38.84 -5.02
C HIS A 633 6.29 -39.72 -4.34
N GLU A 634 6.14 -39.99 -3.04
CA GLU A 634 7.20 -40.62 -2.24
C GLU A 634 7.64 -42.02 -2.71
N ASN A 635 6.75 -42.76 -3.39
CA ASN A 635 7.03 -44.08 -3.93
C ASN A 635 7.54 -44.06 -5.39
N SER A 636 7.65 -42.87 -6.01
CA SER A 636 8.22 -42.75 -7.35
C SER A 636 9.74 -42.86 -7.32
N ARG A 637 10.34 -43.48 -8.33
CA ARG A 637 11.80 -43.59 -8.45
C ARG A 637 12.38 -42.34 -9.09
N PHE A 638 13.63 -42.04 -8.74
CA PHE A 638 14.35 -40.93 -9.35
C PHE A 638 14.53 -41.12 -10.86
N ILE A 639 14.78 -42.35 -11.33
CA ILE A 639 14.97 -42.64 -12.75
C ILE A 639 13.73 -42.32 -13.58
N ASP A 640 12.53 -42.57 -13.05
CA ASP A 640 11.27 -42.31 -13.76
C ASP A 640 11.11 -40.81 -14.00
N HIS A 641 11.44 -39.98 -13.00
CA HIS A 641 11.44 -38.53 -13.14
C HIS A 641 12.58 -38.02 -14.04
N LEU A 642 13.80 -38.55 -13.91
CA LEU A 642 14.91 -38.18 -14.78
C LEU A 642 14.63 -38.48 -16.26
N MET A 643 13.99 -39.60 -16.56
CA MET A 643 13.61 -39.96 -17.93
C MET A 643 12.61 -38.96 -18.53
N VAL A 644 11.71 -38.40 -17.72
CA VAL A 644 10.78 -37.36 -18.16
C VAL A 644 11.48 -36.00 -18.25
N MET A 645 12.27 -35.63 -17.24
CA MET A 645 12.99 -34.35 -17.19
C MET A 645 13.98 -34.16 -18.34
N PHE A 646 14.62 -35.24 -18.77
CA PHE A 646 15.61 -35.26 -19.85
C PHE A 646 15.12 -36.01 -21.09
N ALA A 647 13.79 -36.15 -21.28
CA ALA A 647 13.21 -36.67 -22.52
C ALA A 647 13.54 -35.75 -23.71
N GLU A 648 13.58 -34.45 -23.46
CA GLU A 648 14.08 -33.43 -24.39
C GLU A 648 15.41 -32.87 -23.89
N LEU A 649 16.31 -32.55 -24.83
CA LEU A 649 17.62 -32.01 -24.51
C LEU A 649 17.48 -30.59 -23.94
N PRO A 650 17.96 -30.32 -22.71
CA PRO A 650 17.92 -28.99 -22.15
C PRO A 650 18.73 -28.02 -23.02
N PRO A 651 18.25 -26.77 -23.25
CA PRO A 651 18.92 -25.81 -24.12
C PRO A 651 20.32 -25.41 -23.62
N TRP A 652 20.59 -25.61 -22.32
CA TRP A 652 21.89 -25.37 -21.69
C TRP A 652 22.86 -26.55 -21.81
N ASP A 653 22.40 -27.75 -22.21
CA ASP A 653 23.23 -28.94 -22.40
C ASP A 653 23.66 -29.11 -23.87
N LEU A 654 24.40 -28.12 -24.38
CA LEU A 654 24.85 -28.08 -25.79
C LEU A 654 25.70 -29.30 -26.19
N GLU A 655 26.39 -29.91 -25.23
CA GLU A 655 27.23 -31.09 -25.43
C GLU A 655 26.49 -32.42 -25.21
N ARG A 656 25.18 -32.39 -24.92
CA ARG A 656 24.33 -33.57 -24.70
C ARG A 656 24.84 -34.51 -23.62
N LYS A 657 25.38 -33.95 -22.54
CA LYS A 657 25.99 -34.67 -21.41
C LYS A 657 24.96 -35.18 -20.41
N TYR A 658 23.81 -34.53 -20.27
CA TYR A 658 22.78 -34.77 -19.26
C TYR A 658 21.72 -35.77 -19.74
N LEU A 659 22.17 -36.98 -20.04
CA LEU A 659 21.29 -38.12 -20.30
C LEU A 659 21.06 -38.91 -19.01
N PRO A 660 19.85 -39.47 -18.75
CA PRO A 660 19.58 -40.23 -17.52
C PRO A 660 20.59 -41.35 -17.25
N SER A 661 21.06 -42.03 -18.29
CA SER A 661 22.09 -43.08 -18.20
C SER A 661 23.49 -42.56 -17.85
N ASN A 662 23.73 -41.27 -18.07
CA ASN A 662 25.01 -40.59 -17.86
C ASN A 662 25.04 -39.72 -16.59
N LEU A 663 23.94 -39.64 -15.85
CA LEU A 663 23.85 -38.87 -14.61
C LEU A 663 24.14 -39.72 -13.38
N LYS A 664 24.68 -39.05 -12.37
CA LYS A 664 24.78 -39.52 -10.99
C LYS A 664 24.14 -38.50 -10.08
N LEU A 665 23.28 -38.97 -9.20
CA LEU A 665 22.55 -38.13 -8.25
C LEU A 665 23.23 -38.20 -6.89
N TYR A 666 23.15 -37.10 -6.13
CA TYR A 666 23.74 -36.98 -4.81
C TYR A 666 22.86 -36.12 -3.91
N PHE A 667 23.05 -36.25 -2.59
CA PHE A 667 22.75 -35.16 -1.66
C PHE A 667 23.98 -34.85 -0.81
N GLU A 668 23.96 -33.68 -0.18
CA GLU A 668 25.02 -33.19 0.68
C GLU A 668 24.59 -33.26 2.14
N ASP A 669 25.43 -33.86 2.99
CA ASP A 669 25.38 -33.68 4.43
C ASP A 669 26.17 -32.42 4.77
N GLU A 670 25.48 -31.29 4.87
CA GLU A 670 26.10 -29.99 5.14
C GLU A 670 26.79 -29.90 6.51
N GLU A 671 26.36 -30.68 7.51
CA GLU A 671 27.03 -30.67 8.82
C GLU A 671 28.45 -31.25 8.72
N ARG A 672 28.66 -32.19 7.81
CA ARG A 672 29.93 -32.90 7.64
C ARG A 672 30.69 -32.53 6.37
N ALA A 673 30.07 -31.75 5.48
CA ALA A 673 30.55 -31.49 4.12
C ALA A 673 30.84 -32.80 3.35
N GLU A 674 30.04 -33.84 3.57
CA GLU A 674 30.15 -35.16 2.93
C GLU A 674 29.05 -35.32 1.86
N MET A 675 29.36 -36.05 0.80
CA MET A 675 28.46 -36.28 -0.34
C MET A 675 28.01 -37.74 -0.36
N TYR A 676 26.74 -37.97 -0.68
CA TYR A 676 26.17 -39.31 -0.77
C TYR A 676 25.58 -39.55 -2.16
N GLU A 677 26.14 -40.50 -2.91
CA GLU A 677 25.68 -40.94 -4.24
C GLU A 677 24.38 -41.74 -4.08
N LEU A 678 23.31 -41.26 -4.71
CA LEU A 678 22.01 -41.92 -4.77
C LEU A 678 21.97 -42.93 -5.90
N ASN A 679 21.32 -44.07 -5.66
CA ASN A 679 20.88 -44.97 -6.73
C ASN A 679 19.60 -44.42 -7.38
N PRO A 680 19.59 -44.12 -8.69
CA PRO A 680 18.39 -43.61 -9.38
C PRO A 680 17.19 -44.56 -9.35
N GLU A 681 17.41 -45.86 -9.10
CA GLU A 681 16.33 -46.84 -8.94
C GLU A 681 15.62 -46.75 -7.58
N HIS A 682 16.18 -46.02 -6.60
CA HIS A 682 15.52 -45.82 -5.31
C HIS A 682 14.34 -44.84 -5.44
N THR A 683 13.36 -45.02 -4.55
CA THR A 683 12.25 -44.08 -4.40
C THR A 683 12.66 -42.86 -3.58
N LEU A 684 11.88 -41.77 -3.69
CA LEU A 684 12.08 -40.60 -2.85
C LEU A 684 12.05 -40.97 -1.36
N LEU A 685 11.09 -41.78 -0.94
CA LEU A 685 10.95 -42.23 0.46
C LEU A 685 12.24 -42.92 0.96
N GLN A 686 12.81 -43.82 0.17
CA GLN A 686 14.05 -44.53 0.54
C GLN A 686 15.23 -43.57 0.74
N VAL A 687 15.31 -42.50 -0.06
CA VAL A 687 16.33 -41.46 0.09
C VAL A 687 16.09 -40.59 1.32
N LEU A 688 14.84 -40.14 1.54
CA LEU A 688 14.46 -39.30 2.68
C LEU A 688 14.58 -40.02 4.03
N GLN A 689 14.55 -41.36 4.02
CA GLN A 689 14.78 -42.21 5.20
C GLN A 689 16.25 -42.33 5.60
N HIS A 690 17.18 -41.87 4.77
CA HIS A 690 18.59 -41.97 5.09
C HIS A 690 18.95 -41.14 6.34
N GLN A 691 19.78 -41.71 7.23
CA GLN A 691 20.08 -41.08 8.52
C GLN A 691 20.78 -39.71 8.41
N ARG A 692 21.40 -39.41 7.27
CA ARG A 692 22.10 -38.15 6.99
C ARG A 692 21.35 -37.22 6.04
N TYR A 693 20.15 -37.61 5.63
CA TYR A 693 19.31 -36.73 4.81
C TYR A 693 18.41 -35.90 5.74
N PHE A 694 18.46 -34.58 5.57
CA PHE A 694 17.62 -33.65 6.31
C PHE A 694 16.88 -32.72 5.35
N VAL A 695 15.56 -32.73 5.43
CA VAL A 695 14.71 -31.87 4.59
C VAL A 695 14.65 -30.48 5.20
N LYS A 696 15.08 -29.47 4.45
CA LYS A 696 15.08 -28.06 4.86
C LYS A 696 13.87 -27.34 4.28
N ALA A 697 13.21 -26.50 5.09
CA ALA A 697 12.04 -25.70 4.67
C ALA A 697 10.93 -26.50 3.95
N GLY A 698 10.83 -27.81 4.19
CA GLY A 698 9.86 -28.69 3.53
C GLY A 698 10.20 -29.11 2.09
N THR A 699 11.43 -28.85 1.60
CA THR A 699 11.84 -29.10 0.21
C THR A 699 13.10 -30.00 0.14
N PRO A 700 12.97 -31.29 -0.22
CA PRO A 700 14.14 -32.12 -0.51
C PRO A 700 14.97 -31.56 -1.67
N THR A 701 16.31 -31.62 -1.55
CA THR A 701 17.25 -31.14 -2.58
C THR A 701 18.17 -32.27 -3.05
N VAL A 702 18.30 -32.41 -4.37
CA VAL A 702 19.13 -33.44 -5.03
C VAL A 702 20.08 -32.80 -6.04
N LEU A 703 21.35 -33.16 -5.97
CA LEU A 703 22.41 -32.68 -6.85
C LEU A 703 22.65 -33.69 -7.98
N ALA A 704 22.67 -33.25 -9.23
CA ALA A 704 22.90 -34.11 -10.39
C ALA A 704 24.19 -33.74 -11.13
N PHE A 705 25.05 -34.74 -11.35
CA PHE A 705 26.34 -34.59 -12.02
C PHE A 705 26.48 -35.56 -13.20
N VAL A 706 27.18 -35.11 -14.24
CA VAL A 706 27.57 -35.94 -15.38
C VAL A 706 28.71 -36.88 -14.99
N LYS A 707 28.61 -38.16 -15.34
CA LYS A 707 29.64 -39.17 -15.08
C LYS A 707 30.98 -38.74 -15.70
N SER A 708 32.02 -38.69 -14.86
CA SER A 708 33.41 -38.47 -15.26
C SER A 708 33.69 -37.12 -15.94
N SER A 709 32.82 -36.11 -15.81
CA SER A 709 33.08 -34.76 -16.34
C SER A 709 34.29 -34.10 -15.65
N PRO A 710 35.05 -33.23 -16.33
CA PRO A 710 36.15 -32.49 -15.71
C PRO A 710 35.68 -31.68 -14.48
N PHE A 711 34.47 -31.13 -14.55
CA PHE A 711 33.85 -30.41 -13.44
C PHE A 711 33.57 -31.32 -12.25
N SER A 712 32.93 -32.48 -12.46
CA SER A 712 32.66 -33.41 -11.35
C SER A 712 33.94 -33.88 -10.66
N LYS A 713 35.00 -34.19 -11.42
CA LYS A 713 36.32 -34.55 -10.85
C LYS A 713 36.91 -33.43 -9.99
N LYS A 714 36.77 -32.17 -10.42
CA LYS A 714 37.22 -31.00 -9.65
C LYS A 714 36.33 -30.77 -8.42
N TYR A 715 35.01 -30.84 -8.58
CA TYR A 715 34.04 -30.59 -7.53
C TYR A 715 34.16 -31.59 -6.36
N PHE A 716 34.46 -32.85 -6.67
CA PHE A 716 34.64 -33.90 -5.66
C PHE A 716 36.10 -34.05 -5.18
N SER A 717 37.06 -33.27 -5.68
CA SER A 717 38.49 -33.46 -5.35
C SER A 717 38.81 -33.32 -3.86
N ASP A 718 38.08 -32.46 -3.16
CA ASP A 718 38.24 -32.20 -1.72
C ASP A 718 37.07 -32.73 -0.86
N LYS A 719 36.13 -33.49 -1.46
CA LYS A 719 34.92 -34.00 -0.76
C LYS A 719 34.97 -35.52 -0.60
N LYS A 720 34.55 -36.03 0.57
CA LYS A 720 34.32 -37.46 0.77
C LYS A 720 32.99 -37.87 0.14
N VAL A 721 33.00 -38.92 -0.68
CA VAL A 721 31.82 -39.43 -1.36
C VAL A 721 31.50 -40.85 -0.88
N HIS A 722 30.28 -41.05 -0.39
CA HIS A 722 29.73 -42.33 0.02
C HIS A 722 28.72 -42.82 -1.01
N ARG A 723 28.49 -44.15 -1.11
CA ARG A 723 27.44 -44.73 -1.97
C ARG A 723 26.32 -45.28 -1.11
N LEU A 724 25.08 -44.99 -1.51
CA LEU A 724 23.84 -45.47 -0.88
C LEU A 724 23.31 -46.75 -1.49
#